data_AF-A0A1E2SME0-F1
#
_entry.id   AF-A0A1E2SME0-F1
#
_cell.length_a   1.000
_cell.length_b   1.000
_cell.length_c   1.000
_cell.angle_alpha   90.00
_cell.angle_beta   90.00
_cell.angle_gamma   90.00
#
_symmetry.space_group_name_H-M   'P 1'
#
loop_
_entity.id
_entity.type
_entity.pdbx_description
1 polymer ?
#
loop_
_entity_poly.entity_id
_entity_poly.type
_entity_poly.pdbx_seq_one_letter_code
_entity_poly.pdbx_strand_id
1 'polypeptide(L)'
;MTARTLLRRPAALLAAAAVAAAALGAALLPATLLPAAPATAAAAATAATYSASGVEIIDIDGGTLQAPKPSVSWTTSAETSSRLDATGDLLKLNTTRTSDLAVTAGPTGATATIGSGEFTLRDRVPVTFRGLSVVCSPTQASTVSFTALTVNGTDITATATATPGFTYQLPSSQYGATKIIVGERTTNKDGSITTTALRVEAEAGASEIWRIRAGRITCPPAAPAPARVTATGLRVAAPDGSALVAGEPSVSGEGQTKTAATVDAASSYPAHSKNVSVTTAADGSASVGIGEFTQVPDQTSGVGEYRWNALRVYGLRLSVAADGSSTVKFDNASSAVFANGVWGNTATDLYTGLGSDGAERVRVHFNERTTAADGSVTINALRYEDLTHANPGVTLGTVVLAAPKAIAPAKPADGPADPDNSGTLPAWNSYGIAATGPSPVRPVAVSRATAQPQKSVKALATPAEESASAPTAGDGKAGQIAVGSVTTTSSATGASATVGQLRLYPGTTVEVSLKNLLVKATGTGVVVSSDGGTVAGRPLAAGTIAPDTRIEVPGTTIRVVLNEQSRNGSEVTVHGFHLTDASGLATDVVAAVLTTAAVPADTAPPLTPASTGPGGILVPGALAPDGKSPAGMSDTGSSALASTGSTATPGLLVGAGLLVAAGTGIAVFRRRRRSGPPTQD
;
A
#
# COMPACT_ATOMS: atom_id res chain seq x y z
N MET A 1 -28.07 55.02 -37.39
CA MET A 1 -27.94 56.41 -37.86
C MET A 1 -27.15 57.21 -36.84
N THR A 2 -26.62 58.38 -37.22
CA THR A 2 -25.50 59.05 -36.52
C THR A 2 -25.87 60.39 -35.89
N ALA A 3 -25.36 60.67 -34.69
CA ALA A 3 -25.14 62.01 -34.14
C ALA A 3 -23.92 62.00 -33.21
N ARG A 4 -22.97 62.94 -33.37
CA ARG A 4 -21.67 62.92 -32.65
C ARG A 4 -21.02 64.31 -32.57
N THR A 5 -21.24 65.03 -31.48
CA THR A 5 -20.59 66.32 -31.15
C THR A 5 -20.64 66.47 -29.61
N LEU A 6 -19.57 66.40 -28.80
CA LEU A 6 -18.21 66.97 -28.78
C LEU A 6 -18.08 68.36 -28.12
N LEU A 7 -17.36 68.38 -26.99
CA LEU A 7 -16.48 69.45 -26.48
C LEU A 7 -17.15 70.79 -26.03
N ARG A 8 -16.83 71.38 -24.87
CA ARG A 8 -15.48 71.59 -24.25
C ARG A 8 -15.54 71.78 -22.71
N ARG A 9 -14.37 71.69 -22.06
CA ARG A 9 -14.07 72.13 -20.66
C ARG A 9 -13.37 73.51 -20.64
N PRO A 10 -13.41 74.25 -19.53
CA PRO A 10 -12.25 74.42 -18.61
C PRO A 10 -12.47 73.65 -17.27
N ALA A 11 -11.53 73.33 -16.37
CA ALA A 11 -10.31 73.98 -15.84
C ALA A 11 -10.62 75.18 -14.88
N ALA A 12 -10.12 75.27 -13.64
CA ALA A 12 -9.16 74.42 -12.92
C ALA A 12 -9.21 74.55 -11.36
N LEU A 13 -8.73 73.50 -10.66
CA LEU A 13 -7.87 73.48 -9.44
C LEU A 13 -8.26 74.16 -8.08
N LEU A 14 -8.10 73.35 -7.00
CA LEU A 14 -7.59 73.68 -5.63
C LEU A 14 -8.48 74.53 -4.66
N ALA A 15 -8.45 74.37 -3.32
CA ALA A 15 -7.85 73.36 -2.40
C ALA A 15 -8.42 73.47 -0.95
N ALA A 16 -7.97 72.57 -0.03
CA ALA A 16 -8.19 72.51 1.44
C ALA A 16 -9.64 72.14 1.91
N ALA A 17 -9.91 71.26 2.90
CA ALA A 17 -9.30 70.90 4.20
C ALA A 17 -9.69 71.86 5.36
N ALA A 18 -9.96 71.46 6.62
CA ALA A 18 -9.83 70.16 7.33
C ALA A 18 -10.80 70.06 8.56
N VAL A 19 -10.57 69.08 9.47
CA VAL A 19 -11.13 68.91 10.85
C VAL A 19 -12.62 68.47 10.93
N ALA A 20 -13.10 67.42 11.64
CA ALA A 20 -12.62 66.42 12.63
C ALA A 20 -13.03 66.62 14.12
N ALA A 21 -14.02 65.83 14.59
CA ALA A 21 -14.28 65.42 15.99
C ALA A 21 -15.49 64.44 16.03
N ALA A 22 -15.79 63.70 17.10
CA ALA A 22 -15.03 62.77 17.95
C ALA A 22 -15.94 62.32 19.12
N ALA A 23 -16.06 61.01 19.39
CA ALA A 23 -16.68 60.50 20.61
C ALA A 23 -16.07 59.12 20.96
N LEU A 24 -15.65 58.93 22.21
CA LEU A 24 -15.05 57.68 22.70
C LEU A 24 -16.00 56.95 23.65
N GLY A 25 -15.90 55.62 23.67
CA GLY A 25 -16.41 54.74 24.71
C GLY A 25 -15.68 53.41 24.60
N ALA A 26 -14.90 53.02 25.63
CA ALA A 26 -13.86 52.01 25.49
C ALA A 26 -14.00 50.83 26.46
N ALA A 27 -13.69 49.63 25.96
CA ALA A 27 -13.23 48.47 26.70
C ALA A 27 -12.18 47.75 25.83
N LEU A 28 -11.18 47.10 26.45
CA LEU A 28 -9.95 46.66 25.78
C LEU A 28 -9.48 45.28 26.27
N LEU A 29 -8.56 44.68 25.49
CA LEU A 29 -7.81 43.43 25.73
C LEU A 29 -8.55 42.10 25.35
N PRO A 30 -7.81 41.02 25.01
CA PRO A 30 -6.85 40.98 23.89
C PRO A 30 -6.87 39.65 23.08
N ALA A 31 -6.10 39.62 21.97
CA ALA A 31 -5.73 38.42 21.18
C ALA A 31 -6.88 37.73 20.42
N THR A 32 -6.65 36.96 19.35
CA THR A 32 -5.40 36.53 18.69
C THR A 32 -5.34 36.95 17.22
N LEU A 33 -4.15 37.20 16.68
CA LEU A 33 -3.92 37.31 15.23
C LEU A 33 -3.92 35.92 14.59
N LEU A 34 -4.97 35.58 13.87
CA LEU A 34 -4.96 34.45 12.93
C LEU A 34 -4.14 34.84 11.70
N PRO A 35 -3.09 34.08 11.31
CA PRO A 35 -2.42 34.29 10.04
C PRO A 35 -3.37 33.98 8.88
N ALA A 36 -3.27 34.76 7.79
CA ALA A 36 -4.17 34.62 6.65
C ALA A 36 -3.97 33.26 5.96
N ALA A 37 -5.05 32.48 5.82
CA ALA A 37 -5.05 31.28 5.00
C ALA A 37 -4.80 31.65 3.53
N PRO A 38 -3.90 30.96 2.80
CA PRO A 38 -3.71 31.21 1.37
C PRO A 38 -4.98 30.83 0.60
N ALA A 39 -5.38 31.69 -0.34
CA ALA A 39 -6.68 31.60 -0.99
C ALA A 39 -6.80 30.37 -1.90
N THR A 40 -7.77 29.50 -1.61
CA THR A 40 -8.17 28.36 -2.45
C THR A 40 -8.96 28.83 -3.67
N ALA A 41 -8.27 29.47 -4.62
CA ALA A 41 -8.84 29.99 -5.86
C ALA A 41 -9.09 28.89 -6.92
N ALA A 42 -9.94 27.91 -6.59
CA ALA A 42 -10.47 26.91 -7.52
C ALA A 42 -11.99 26.82 -7.36
N ALA A 43 -12.72 27.49 -8.25
CA ALA A 43 -14.17 27.60 -8.14
C ALA A 43 -14.90 26.35 -8.64
N ALA A 44 -15.87 25.87 -7.84
CA ALA A 44 -16.99 25.01 -8.24
C ALA A 44 -16.65 23.69 -8.96
N ALA A 45 -15.89 22.81 -8.30
CA ALA A 45 -16.21 21.38 -8.40
C ALA A 45 -17.27 21.06 -7.33
N THR A 46 -18.53 20.81 -7.74
CA THR A 46 -19.54 20.26 -6.82
C THR A 46 -19.09 18.89 -6.37
N ALA A 47 -18.93 18.70 -5.05
CA ALA A 47 -18.39 17.47 -4.48
C ALA A 47 -19.17 16.24 -4.99
N ALA A 48 -18.43 15.18 -5.33
CA ALA A 48 -18.94 14.00 -6.00
C ALA A 48 -20.00 13.28 -5.13
N THR A 49 -21.28 13.51 -5.43
CA THR A 49 -22.42 13.26 -4.54
C THR A 49 -23.10 11.94 -4.86
N TYR A 50 -23.22 11.03 -3.89
CA TYR A 50 -24.17 9.91 -3.98
C TYR A 50 -25.59 10.45 -3.86
N SER A 51 -26.49 10.09 -4.76
CA SER A 51 -27.90 10.48 -4.66
C SER A 51 -28.84 9.36 -5.06
N ALA A 52 -30.04 9.37 -4.49
CA ALA A 52 -31.10 8.41 -4.76
C ALA A 52 -32.47 9.11 -4.77
N SER A 53 -33.36 8.70 -5.68
CA SER A 53 -34.71 9.21 -5.79
C SER A 53 -35.73 8.16 -6.26
N GLY A 54 -36.96 8.30 -5.77
CA GLY A 54 -38.10 7.42 -6.07
C GLY A 54 -38.66 7.66 -7.46
N VAL A 55 -39.67 8.53 -7.58
CA VAL A 55 -40.41 8.76 -8.83
C VAL A 55 -40.34 10.23 -9.27
N GLU A 56 -39.98 10.43 -10.54
CA GLU A 56 -39.99 11.70 -11.29
C GLU A 56 -40.96 11.56 -12.47
N ILE A 57 -41.82 12.57 -12.69
CA ILE A 57 -42.82 12.59 -13.77
C ILE A 57 -42.72 13.91 -14.54
N ILE A 58 -42.65 13.80 -15.86
CA ILE A 58 -42.28 14.86 -16.80
C ILE A 58 -43.40 15.06 -17.83
N ASP A 59 -43.73 16.33 -18.03
CA ASP A 59 -44.81 16.87 -18.87
C ASP A 59 -44.55 16.67 -20.38
N ILE A 60 -45.59 16.92 -21.17
CA ILE A 60 -45.59 16.89 -22.64
C ILE A 60 -44.45 17.71 -23.27
N ASP A 61 -44.18 18.89 -22.71
CA ASP A 61 -43.14 19.84 -23.15
C ASP A 61 -41.77 19.63 -22.47
N GLY A 62 -41.63 18.57 -21.66
CA GLY A 62 -40.42 18.31 -20.86
C GLY A 62 -40.36 19.06 -19.52
N GLY A 63 -41.44 19.77 -19.14
CA GLY A 63 -41.61 20.36 -17.81
C GLY A 63 -41.70 19.30 -16.69
N THR A 64 -41.62 19.71 -15.43
CA THR A 64 -41.71 18.78 -14.28
C THR A 64 -43.12 18.79 -13.69
N LEU A 65 -43.86 17.68 -13.81
CA LEU A 65 -45.16 17.47 -13.16
C LEU A 65 -44.99 16.99 -11.71
N GLN A 66 -44.02 16.10 -11.48
CA GLN A 66 -43.59 15.69 -10.14
C GLN A 66 -42.06 15.62 -10.09
N ALA A 67 -41.46 16.47 -9.25
CA ALA A 67 -40.04 16.44 -8.94
C ALA A 67 -39.66 15.11 -8.25
N PRO A 68 -38.42 14.61 -8.40
CA PRO A 68 -38.02 13.29 -7.88
C PRO A 68 -38.31 13.13 -6.37
N LYS A 69 -39.27 12.26 -6.02
CA LYS A 69 -39.73 12.06 -4.64
C LYS A 69 -39.93 10.57 -4.29
N PRO A 70 -39.56 10.12 -3.08
CA PRO A 70 -38.64 10.77 -2.14
C PRO A 70 -37.26 10.95 -2.78
N SER A 71 -36.40 11.80 -2.22
CA SER A 71 -35.04 12.01 -2.74
C SER A 71 -34.04 12.36 -1.63
N VAL A 72 -32.81 11.92 -1.81
CA VAL A 72 -31.66 12.15 -0.90
C VAL A 72 -30.38 12.37 -1.70
N SER A 73 -29.49 13.18 -1.14
CA SER A 73 -28.15 13.46 -1.66
C SER A 73 -27.17 13.46 -0.48
N TRP A 74 -26.02 12.80 -0.66
CA TRP A 74 -24.99 12.63 0.37
C TRP A 74 -23.63 13.09 -0.16
N THR A 75 -22.94 13.91 0.63
CA THR A 75 -21.63 14.50 0.29
C THR A 75 -20.51 13.99 1.20
N THR A 76 -20.61 14.23 2.52
CA THR A 76 -19.57 13.90 3.51
C THR A 76 -20.13 13.65 4.93
N SER A 77 -21.42 13.36 5.07
CA SER A 77 -22.13 13.29 6.37
C SER A 77 -22.34 11.85 6.88
N ALA A 78 -23.15 11.68 7.93
CA ALA A 78 -23.83 10.41 8.17
C ALA A 78 -24.73 10.03 6.98
N GLU A 79 -25.09 8.74 6.88
CA GLU A 79 -26.03 8.23 5.87
C GLU A 79 -27.37 8.97 5.93
N THR A 80 -27.90 9.33 4.76
CA THR A 80 -29.16 10.06 4.62
C THR A 80 -30.20 9.17 3.95
N SER A 81 -31.38 9.03 4.56
CA SER A 81 -32.50 8.26 4.02
C SER A 81 -33.81 9.03 4.02
N SER A 82 -34.74 8.64 3.14
CA SER A 82 -36.07 9.22 3.03
C SER A 82 -37.07 8.17 2.54
N ARG A 83 -38.35 8.33 2.90
CA ARG A 83 -39.43 7.40 2.55
C ARG A 83 -40.70 8.16 2.13
N LEU A 84 -41.54 7.48 1.35
CA LEU A 84 -42.89 7.91 0.99
C LEU A 84 -43.75 6.67 0.81
N ASP A 85 -44.88 6.61 1.51
CA ASP A 85 -45.70 5.39 1.55
C ASP A 85 -46.39 5.11 0.20
N ALA A 86 -46.79 6.16 -0.53
CA ALA A 86 -47.38 6.03 -1.87
C ALA A 86 -47.29 7.32 -2.74
N THR A 87 -47.46 7.16 -4.06
CA THR A 87 -47.85 8.24 -5.00
C THR A 87 -49.27 8.02 -5.52
N GLY A 88 -49.98 9.12 -5.78
CA GLY A 88 -51.31 9.11 -6.41
C GLY A 88 -51.27 9.31 -7.92
N ASP A 89 -52.45 9.42 -8.53
CA ASP A 89 -52.60 9.80 -9.94
C ASP A 89 -52.50 11.32 -10.09
N LEU A 90 -51.56 11.80 -10.91
CA LEU A 90 -51.40 13.24 -11.15
C LEU A 90 -52.44 13.82 -12.11
N LEU A 91 -52.90 13.02 -13.08
CA LEU A 91 -53.81 13.43 -14.15
C LEU A 91 -54.96 12.43 -14.29
N LYS A 92 -56.17 12.93 -14.55
CA LYS A 92 -57.42 12.16 -14.53
C LYS A 92 -57.50 11.01 -15.56
N LEU A 93 -56.66 11.03 -16.60
CA LEU A 93 -56.65 10.04 -17.69
C LEU A 93 -55.41 9.12 -17.65
N ASN A 94 -54.68 9.13 -16.53
CA ASN A 94 -53.42 8.41 -16.36
C ASN A 94 -53.39 7.71 -14.99
N THR A 95 -52.65 6.62 -14.88
CA THR A 95 -52.32 5.99 -13.59
C THR A 95 -50.84 6.20 -13.31
N THR A 96 -50.51 6.76 -12.14
CA THR A 96 -49.12 7.09 -11.74
C THR A 96 -48.80 6.62 -10.32
N ARG A 97 -49.34 5.47 -9.93
CA ARG A 97 -49.34 4.98 -8.55
C ARG A 97 -48.09 4.17 -8.26
N THR A 98 -47.49 4.42 -7.10
CA THR A 98 -46.41 3.62 -6.53
C THR A 98 -46.60 3.51 -5.03
N SER A 99 -45.93 2.56 -4.40
CA SER A 99 -46.06 2.22 -2.97
C SER A 99 -44.70 1.79 -2.39
N ASP A 100 -44.54 2.00 -1.08
CA ASP A 100 -43.34 1.65 -0.30
C ASP A 100 -42.05 2.19 -0.93
N LEU A 101 -42.01 3.50 -1.20
CA LEU A 101 -40.83 4.15 -1.77
C LEU A 101 -39.83 4.44 -0.64
N ALA A 102 -38.60 3.93 -0.76
CA ALA A 102 -37.51 4.23 0.15
C ALA A 102 -36.22 4.53 -0.61
N VAL A 103 -35.46 5.52 -0.14
CA VAL A 103 -34.19 5.95 -0.75
C VAL A 103 -33.15 6.19 0.32
N THR A 104 -31.90 5.83 0.03
CA THR A 104 -30.75 5.96 0.93
C THR A 104 -29.51 6.36 0.13
N ALA A 105 -28.70 7.27 0.67
CA ALA A 105 -27.38 7.62 0.15
C ALA A 105 -26.38 7.80 1.31
N GLY A 106 -25.19 7.21 1.18
CA GLY A 106 -24.19 7.15 2.25
C GLY A 106 -22.80 6.76 1.74
N PRO A 107 -21.82 6.58 2.63
CA PRO A 107 -20.43 6.25 2.25
C PRO A 107 -20.29 4.88 1.56
N THR A 108 -21.27 3.99 1.73
CA THR A 108 -21.34 2.65 1.13
C THR A 108 -22.00 2.64 -0.25
N GLY A 109 -22.66 3.72 -0.68
CA GLY A 109 -23.35 3.78 -1.96
C GLY A 109 -24.66 4.57 -1.96
N ALA A 110 -25.48 4.30 -2.99
CA ALA A 110 -26.83 4.84 -3.13
C ALA A 110 -27.83 3.70 -3.46
N THR A 111 -29.03 3.77 -2.90
CA THR A 111 -30.12 2.80 -3.09
C THR A 111 -31.46 3.50 -3.27
N ALA A 112 -32.26 3.06 -4.23
CA ALA A 112 -33.67 3.42 -4.35
C ALA A 112 -34.52 2.16 -4.53
N THR A 113 -35.57 2.01 -3.71
CA THR A 113 -36.51 0.88 -3.76
C THR A 113 -37.95 1.36 -3.83
N ILE A 114 -38.81 0.60 -4.51
CA ILE A 114 -40.26 0.82 -4.60
C ILE A 114 -40.96 -0.55 -4.51
N GLY A 115 -41.81 -0.74 -3.50
CA GLY A 115 -42.48 -2.02 -3.23
C GLY A 115 -43.41 -2.48 -4.35
N SER A 116 -44.21 -1.58 -4.91
CA SER A 116 -44.94 -1.83 -6.17
C SER A 116 -45.35 -0.55 -6.89
N GLY A 117 -45.72 -0.66 -8.16
CA GLY A 117 -46.29 0.45 -8.92
C GLY A 117 -47.03 0.06 -10.20
N GLU A 118 -47.85 0.98 -10.67
CA GLU A 118 -48.63 0.91 -11.91
C GLU A 118 -48.54 2.23 -12.66
N PHE A 119 -48.06 2.16 -13.91
CA PHE A 119 -47.95 3.26 -14.84
C PHE A 119 -48.79 2.97 -16.07
N THR A 120 -49.89 3.71 -16.22
CA THR A 120 -50.82 3.60 -17.35
C THR A 120 -50.97 4.98 -17.96
N LEU A 121 -50.30 5.21 -19.10
CA LEU A 121 -50.46 6.47 -19.83
C LEU A 121 -51.79 6.45 -20.61
N ARG A 122 -52.37 7.63 -20.84
CA ARG A 122 -53.63 7.79 -21.57
C ARG A 122 -53.66 6.96 -22.86
N ASP A 123 -54.63 6.05 -22.96
CA ASP A 123 -54.81 5.06 -24.05
C ASP A 123 -53.57 4.21 -24.38
N ARG A 124 -52.76 3.85 -23.37
CA ARG A 124 -51.71 2.81 -23.44
C ARG A 124 -52.06 1.66 -22.48
N VAL A 125 -51.46 0.50 -22.73
CA VAL A 125 -51.53 -0.64 -21.80
C VAL A 125 -50.80 -0.35 -20.48
N PRO A 126 -51.22 -0.97 -19.35
CA PRO A 126 -50.57 -0.78 -18.07
C PRO A 126 -49.17 -1.41 -18.03
N VAL A 127 -48.23 -0.71 -17.41
CA VAL A 127 -46.92 -1.21 -16.98
C VAL A 127 -46.96 -1.37 -15.46
N THR A 128 -46.89 -2.59 -14.95
CA THR A 128 -46.95 -2.88 -13.50
C THR A 128 -45.68 -3.55 -13.01
N PHE A 129 -45.26 -3.25 -11.78
CA PHE A 129 -44.05 -3.83 -11.21
C PHE A 129 -44.15 -4.04 -9.70
N ARG A 130 -43.28 -4.92 -9.16
CA ARG A 130 -43.12 -5.20 -7.73
C ARG A 130 -41.66 -5.37 -7.37
N GLY A 131 -41.28 -4.93 -6.18
CA GLY A 131 -39.92 -5.06 -5.63
C GLY A 131 -38.85 -4.47 -6.54
N LEU A 132 -39.11 -3.28 -7.10
CA LEU A 132 -38.11 -2.54 -7.86
C LEU A 132 -37.01 -2.11 -6.88
N SER A 133 -35.77 -2.49 -7.18
CA SER A 133 -34.57 -2.02 -6.47
C SER A 133 -33.50 -1.59 -7.46
N VAL A 134 -32.84 -0.48 -7.16
CA VAL A 134 -31.62 -0.05 -7.85
C VAL A 134 -30.59 0.42 -6.84
N VAL A 135 -29.39 -0.14 -6.94
CA VAL A 135 -28.28 0.06 -5.99
C VAL A 135 -27.01 0.37 -6.76
N CYS A 136 -26.14 1.24 -6.25
CA CYS A 136 -24.75 1.31 -6.70
C CYS A 136 -23.77 1.49 -5.54
N SER A 137 -22.54 1.05 -5.80
CA SER A 137 -21.43 0.97 -4.84
C SER A 137 -20.24 1.86 -5.28
N PRO A 138 -19.19 2.03 -4.44
CA PRO A 138 -18.02 2.84 -4.77
C PRO A 138 -17.19 2.36 -5.97
N THR A 139 -17.44 1.14 -6.47
CA THR A 139 -16.84 0.61 -7.70
C THR A 139 -17.56 1.06 -8.98
N GLN A 140 -18.54 1.97 -8.87
CA GLN A 140 -19.51 2.35 -9.91
C GLN A 140 -20.40 1.22 -10.45
N ALA A 141 -20.24 -0.02 -9.97
CA ALA A 141 -21.18 -1.10 -10.29
C ALA A 141 -22.58 -0.74 -9.78
N SER A 142 -23.54 -0.57 -10.72
CA SER A 142 -24.95 -0.40 -10.43
C SER A 142 -25.77 -1.62 -10.84
N THR A 143 -26.65 -2.08 -9.96
CA THR A 143 -27.51 -3.26 -10.17
C THR A 143 -28.97 -2.83 -10.12
N VAL A 144 -29.79 -3.40 -11.00
CA VAL A 144 -31.24 -3.19 -11.06
C VAL A 144 -31.92 -4.54 -10.94
N SER A 145 -32.94 -4.65 -10.09
CA SER A 145 -33.75 -5.85 -9.92
C SER A 145 -35.22 -5.52 -9.73
N PHE A 146 -36.06 -6.51 -10.03
CA PHE A 146 -37.51 -6.50 -9.84
C PHE A 146 -37.91 -7.88 -9.29
N THR A 147 -38.92 -7.93 -8.43
CA THR A 147 -39.62 -9.19 -8.12
C THR A 147 -40.59 -9.56 -9.23
N ALA A 148 -41.21 -8.56 -9.86
CA ALA A 148 -42.00 -8.71 -11.09
C ALA A 148 -42.03 -7.40 -11.89
N LEU A 149 -42.08 -7.50 -13.21
CA LEU A 149 -42.32 -6.41 -14.15
C LEU A 149 -43.17 -6.97 -15.31
N THR A 150 -44.37 -6.41 -15.52
CA THR A 150 -45.28 -6.84 -16.58
C THR A 150 -45.74 -5.67 -17.44
N VAL A 151 -46.02 -5.93 -18.71
CA VAL A 151 -46.64 -4.99 -19.65
C VAL A 151 -47.90 -5.64 -20.21
N ASN A 152 -49.06 -5.01 -20.00
CA ASN A 152 -50.37 -5.60 -20.31
C ASN A 152 -50.61 -6.99 -19.66
N GLY A 153 -50.00 -7.26 -18.50
CA GLY A 153 -50.03 -8.56 -17.82
C GLY A 153 -49.01 -9.59 -18.32
N THR A 154 -48.30 -9.33 -19.43
CA THR A 154 -47.19 -10.18 -19.89
C THR A 154 -45.95 -9.92 -19.03
N ASP A 155 -45.49 -10.94 -18.30
CA ASP A 155 -44.25 -10.88 -17.52
C ASP A 155 -43.02 -10.82 -18.45
N ILE A 156 -42.14 -9.85 -18.19
CA ILE A 156 -40.89 -9.61 -18.93
C ILE A 156 -39.67 -9.55 -17.98
N THR A 157 -39.85 -9.88 -16.70
CA THR A 157 -38.89 -9.64 -15.60
C THR A 157 -37.51 -10.19 -15.90
N ALA A 158 -37.40 -11.47 -16.27
CA ALA A 158 -36.12 -12.13 -16.51
C ALA A 158 -35.35 -11.48 -17.67
N THR A 159 -36.02 -11.22 -18.80
CA THR A 159 -35.44 -10.56 -19.98
C THR A 159 -34.98 -9.14 -19.67
N ALA A 160 -35.79 -8.40 -18.91
CA ALA A 160 -35.53 -7.01 -18.55
C ALA A 160 -34.37 -6.86 -17.54
N THR A 161 -34.20 -7.79 -16.60
CA THR A 161 -33.08 -7.76 -15.65
C THR A 161 -31.78 -8.33 -16.23
N ALA A 162 -31.86 -9.24 -17.22
CA ALA A 162 -30.67 -9.83 -17.84
C ALA A 162 -29.87 -8.85 -18.73
N THR A 163 -30.49 -7.79 -19.24
CA THR A 163 -29.87 -6.84 -20.18
C THR A 163 -29.97 -5.39 -19.67
N PRO A 164 -28.88 -4.78 -19.16
CA PRO A 164 -28.89 -3.36 -18.81
C PRO A 164 -29.18 -2.48 -20.03
N GLY A 165 -30.14 -1.56 -19.90
CA GLY A 165 -30.66 -0.77 -21.02
C GLY A 165 -31.73 -1.47 -21.86
N PHE A 166 -32.24 -2.63 -21.43
CA PHE A 166 -33.32 -3.36 -22.11
C PHE A 166 -34.48 -2.43 -22.46
N THR A 167 -34.87 -2.42 -23.73
CA THR A 167 -35.94 -1.56 -24.25
C THR A 167 -37.07 -2.43 -24.80
N TYR A 168 -38.30 -2.15 -24.37
CA TYR A 168 -39.51 -2.85 -24.82
C TYR A 168 -40.55 -1.85 -25.32
N GLN A 169 -41.05 -2.04 -26.54
CA GLN A 169 -42.09 -1.20 -27.14
C GLN A 169 -43.47 -1.64 -26.64
N LEU A 170 -44.32 -0.69 -26.24
CA LEU A 170 -45.73 -0.95 -25.97
C LEU A 170 -46.51 -1.05 -27.29
N PRO A 171 -47.71 -1.66 -27.29
CA PRO A 171 -48.64 -1.60 -28.40
C PRO A 171 -48.92 -0.14 -28.84
N SER A 172 -49.15 0.05 -30.14
CA SER A 172 -49.41 1.35 -30.75
C SER A 172 -50.62 2.06 -30.13
N SER A 173 -50.45 3.33 -29.76
CA SER A 173 -51.53 4.21 -29.30
C SER A 173 -51.75 5.35 -30.31
N GLN A 174 -52.93 5.99 -30.26
CA GLN A 174 -53.17 7.25 -30.98
C GLN A 174 -52.32 8.41 -30.45
N TYR A 175 -51.80 8.29 -29.21
CA TYR A 175 -50.89 9.26 -28.57
C TYR A 175 -49.41 8.91 -28.80
N GLY A 176 -49.07 8.57 -30.03
CA GLY A 176 -47.70 8.27 -30.47
C GLY A 176 -47.13 6.96 -29.93
N ALA A 177 -45.87 6.70 -30.28
CA ALA A 177 -45.12 5.55 -29.78
C ALA A 177 -44.91 5.62 -28.27
N THR A 178 -44.75 4.48 -27.60
CA THR A 178 -44.40 4.42 -26.17
C THR A 178 -43.54 3.19 -25.91
N LYS A 179 -42.49 3.35 -25.11
CA LYS A 179 -41.56 2.29 -24.72
C LYS A 179 -41.27 2.35 -23.23
N ILE A 180 -40.79 1.23 -22.70
CA ILE A 180 -40.08 1.19 -21.43
C ILE A 180 -38.59 0.92 -21.67
N ILE A 181 -37.74 1.46 -20.80
CA ILE A 181 -36.30 1.21 -20.76
C ILE A 181 -35.94 0.82 -19.33
N VAL A 182 -35.24 -0.30 -19.15
CA VAL A 182 -34.88 -0.88 -17.85
C VAL A 182 -33.37 -0.82 -17.64
N GLY A 183 -32.94 -0.31 -16.50
CA GLY A 183 -31.52 -0.16 -16.16
C GLY A 183 -30.75 0.76 -17.11
N GLU A 184 -31.36 1.87 -17.54
CA GLU A 184 -30.67 2.90 -18.30
C GLU A 184 -29.50 3.47 -17.47
N ARG A 185 -28.31 3.53 -18.06
CA ARG A 185 -27.14 4.21 -17.48
C ARG A 185 -26.78 5.43 -18.33
N THR A 186 -26.35 6.50 -17.66
CA THR A 186 -25.89 7.74 -18.33
C THR A 186 -24.69 8.31 -17.58
N THR A 187 -23.57 8.48 -18.27
CA THR A 187 -22.39 9.16 -17.72
C THR A 187 -22.58 10.67 -17.86
N ASN A 188 -22.51 11.38 -16.74
CA ASN A 188 -22.60 12.83 -16.65
C ASN A 188 -21.24 13.48 -16.99
N LYS A 189 -21.24 14.81 -17.20
CA LYS A 189 -20.03 15.58 -17.59
C LYS A 189 -18.91 15.59 -16.54
N ASP A 190 -19.22 15.27 -15.29
CA ASP A 190 -18.31 15.15 -14.15
C ASP A 190 -17.79 13.70 -13.96
N GLY A 191 -18.14 12.77 -14.86
CA GLY A 191 -17.81 11.36 -14.74
C GLY A 191 -18.68 10.57 -13.77
N SER A 192 -19.68 11.20 -13.13
CA SER A 192 -20.68 10.49 -12.32
C SER A 192 -21.61 9.66 -13.21
N ILE A 193 -22.07 8.51 -12.73
CA ILE A 193 -22.97 7.61 -13.47
C ILE A 193 -24.35 7.68 -12.84
N THR A 194 -25.31 8.18 -13.62
CA THR A 194 -26.75 8.03 -13.34
C THR A 194 -27.21 6.64 -13.75
N THR A 195 -28.00 5.95 -12.92
CA THR A 195 -28.75 4.75 -13.30
C THR A 195 -30.24 4.96 -13.02
N THR A 196 -31.12 4.63 -13.98
CA THR A 196 -32.58 4.61 -13.81
C THR A 196 -33.10 3.18 -13.96
N ALA A 197 -33.82 2.67 -12.96
CA ALA A 197 -34.31 1.30 -12.89
C ALA A 197 -35.40 1.04 -13.93
N LEU A 198 -36.43 1.89 -13.97
CA LEU A 198 -37.49 1.88 -14.96
C LEU A 198 -37.74 3.29 -15.49
N ARG A 199 -37.68 3.46 -16.81
CA ARG A 199 -38.15 4.66 -17.52
C ARG A 199 -39.29 4.28 -18.45
N VAL A 200 -40.46 4.89 -18.27
CA VAL A 200 -41.52 4.90 -19.28
C VAL A 200 -41.32 6.15 -20.12
N GLU A 201 -41.30 6.01 -21.44
CA GLU A 201 -41.08 7.11 -22.38
C GLU A 201 -42.04 7.00 -23.56
N ALA A 202 -42.99 7.93 -23.62
CA ALA A 202 -43.80 8.20 -24.79
C ALA A 202 -43.03 9.02 -25.84
N GLU A 203 -43.67 9.25 -26.98
CA GLU A 203 -43.24 10.20 -27.99
C GLU A 203 -43.36 11.66 -27.49
N ALA A 204 -42.36 12.48 -27.84
CA ALA A 204 -42.28 13.87 -27.39
C ALA A 204 -43.45 14.69 -27.96
N GLY A 205 -44.10 15.52 -27.13
CA GLY A 205 -45.26 16.30 -27.58
C GLY A 205 -46.54 15.50 -27.84
N ALA A 206 -46.56 14.18 -27.64
CA ALA A 206 -47.69 13.32 -28.02
C ALA A 206 -48.69 13.03 -26.88
N SER A 207 -48.33 13.29 -25.61
CA SER A 207 -49.21 13.10 -24.45
C SER A 207 -48.73 13.88 -23.23
N GLU A 208 -49.70 14.21 -22.38
CA GLU A 208 -49.64 14.97 -21.13
C GLU A 208 -48.59 14.44 -20.14
N ILE A 209 -48.24 13.17 -20.20
CA ILE A 209 -47.04 12.62 -19.55
C ILE A 209 -46.16 12.03 -20.64
N TRP A 210 -45.06 12.72 -20.94
CA TRP A 210 -44.04 12.21 -21.85
C TRP A 210 -43.21 11.12 -21.16
N ARG A 211 -42.72 11.38 -19.94
CA ARG A 211 -41.71 10.51 -19.30
C ARG A 211 -41.97 10.31 -17.81
N ILE A 212 -41.89 9.05 -17.39
CA ILE A 212 -41.85 8.64 -15.98
C ILE A 212 -40.49 7.98 -15.74
N ARG A 213 -39.82 8.30 -14.63
CA ARG A 213 -38.61 7.61 -14.15
C ARG A 213 -38.86 7.13 -12.73
N ALA A 214 -38.67 5.83 -12.49
CA ALA A 214 -38.89 5.18 -11.21
C ALA A 214 -37.62 4.42 -10.78
N GLY A 215 -37.18 4.70 -9.56
CA GLY A 215 -35.88 4.29 -9.00
C GLY A 215 -34.73 4.91 -9.79
N ARG A 216 -34.17 6.01 -9.32
CA ARG A 216 -33.00 6.64 -9.94
C ARG A 216 -31.91 6.87 -8.89
N ILE A 217 -30.67 6.56 -9.25
CA ILE A 217 -29.49 6.84 -8.43
C ILE A 217 -28.41 7.53 -9.24
N THR A 218 -27.56 8.30 -8.57
CA THR A 218 -26.32 8.85 -9.16
C THR A 218 -25.14 8.44 -8.28
N CYS A 219 -24.11 7.91 -8.93
CA CYS A 219 -22.90 7.39 -8.32
C CYS A 219 -21.74 8.30 -8.74
N PRO A 220 -20.84 8.72 -7.83
CA PRO A 220 -19.73 9.61 -8.16
C PRO A 220 -18.80 9.02 -9.24
N PRO A 221 -17.96 9.83 -9.92
CA PRO A 221 -16.80 9.30 -10.63
C PRO A 221 -16.01 8.35 -9.72
N ALA A 222 -15.58 7.21 -10.26
CA ALA A 222 -14.68 6.31 -9.54
C ALA A 222 -13.42 7.09 -9.14
N ALA A 223 -12.94 6.88 -7.91
CA ALA A 223 -11.63 7.40 -7.53
C ALA A 223 -10.58 6.84 -8.51
N PRO A 224 -9.66 7.67 -9.04
CA PRO A 224 -8.61 7.17 -9.93
C PRO A 224 -7.83 6.09 -9.19
N ALA A 225 -7.62 4.94 -9.83
CA ALA A 225 -6.93 3.81 -9.21
C ALA A 225 -5.54 4.26 -8.73
N PRO A 226 -5.10 3.86 -7.52
CA PRO A 226 -3.80 4.24 -7.01
C PRO A 226 -2.71 3.77 -7.98
N ALA A 227 -1.77 4.67 -8.30
CA ALA A 227 -0.68 4.37 -9.22
C ALA A 227 0.13 3.17 -8.68
N ARG A 228 0.33 2.13 -9.50
CA ARG A 228 0.99 0.88 -9.04
C ARG A 228 2.37 1.15 -8.46
N VAL A 229 3.10 2.12 -9.01
CA VAL A 229 4.42 2.52 -8.56
C VAL A 229 4.55 4.05 -8.56
N THR A 230 5.24 4.58 -7.55
CA THR A 230 5.64 6.00 -7.42
C THR A 230 7.08 6.03 -6.91
N ALA A 231 7.94 6.88 -7.46
CA ALA A 231 9.34 7.02 -7.05
C ALA A 231 9.70 8.49 -6.81
N THR A 232 10.42 8.77 -5.72
CA THR A 232 10.83 10.13 -5.30
C THR A 232 12.29 10.17 -4.84
N GLY A 233 13.04 11.17 -5.32
CA GLY A 233 14.48 11.32 -5.11
C GLY A 233 14.88 11.70 -3.69
N LEU A 234 14.71 12.99 -3.33
CA LEU A 234 15.12 13.56 -2.05
C LEU A 234 13.90 14.01 -1.23
N ARG A 235 13.81 13.58 0.03
CA ARG A 235 12.96 14.18 1.06
C ARG A 235 13.83 14.70 2.20
N VAL A 236 13.55 15.92 2.65
CA VAL A 236 14.18 16.53 3.83
C VAL A 236 13.06 17.10 4.70
N ALA A 237 13.05 16.75 5.98
CA ALA A 237 12.08 17.24 6.96
C ALA A 237 12.82 17.95 8.10
N ALA A 238 12.39 19.17 8.43
CA ALA A 238 12.91 19.91 9.57
C ALA A 238 12.57 19.20 10.91
N PRO A 239 13.24 19.55 12.03
CA PRO A 239 12.94 18.96 13.33
C PRO A 239 11.49 19.11 13.83
N ASP A 240 10.73 20.09 13.33
CA ASP A 240 9.30 20.28 13.62
C ASP A 240 8.37 19.43 12.72
N GLY A 241 8.94 18.61 11.83
CA GLY A 241 8.23 17.78 10.86
C GLY A 241 7.85 18.50 9.55
N SER A 242 8.14 19.80 9.41
CA SER A 242 7.84 20.55 8.18
C SER A 242 8.73 20.10 7.01
N ALA A 243 8.16 20.03 5.81
CA ALA A 243 8.87 19.56 4.62
C ALA A 243 9.77 20.67 4.03
N LEU A 244 11.08 20.44 4.03
CA LEU A 244 12.10 21.31 3.41
C LEU A 244 12.37 20.90 1.95
N VAL A 245 12.21 19.61 1.63
CA VAL A 245 12.14 19.07 0.25
C VAL A 245 11.08 17.97 0.21
N ALA A 246 10.13 18.05 -0.72
CA ALA A 246 8.89 17.26 -0.68
C ALA A 246 8.93 15.90 -1.43
N GLY A 247 10.10 15.40 -1.83
CA GLY A 247 10.26 14.18 -2.62
C GLY A 247 10.68 14.45 -4.06
N GLU A 248 11.66 15.32 -4.27
CA GLU A 248 12.04 15.80 -5.61
C GLU A 248 13.34 15.15 -6.13
N PRO A 249 13.45 14.86 -7.43
CA PRO A 249 12.38 14.73 -8.43
C PRO A 249 11.44 13.56 -8.11
N SER A 250 10.21 13.63 -8.61
CA SER A 250 9.15 12.63 -8.44
C SER A 250 8.55 12.15 -9.76
N VAL A 251 8.13 10.88 -9.81
CA VAL A 251 7.32 10.25 -10.87
C VAL A 251 6.25 9.35 -10.25
N SER A 252 5.11 9.18 -10.93
CA SER A 252 4.00 8.35 -10.44
C SER A 252 3.23 7.73 -11.61
N GLY A 253 3.09 6.40 -11.58
CA GLY A 253 2.71 5.59 -12.72
C GLY A 253 3.91 4.86 -13.34
N GLU A 254 3.62 3.92 -14.23
CA GLU A 254 4.59 3.09 -14.94
C GLU A 254 5.22 3.86 -16.13
N GLY A 255 6.45 3.49 -16.51
CA GLY A 255 7.12 4.00 -17.72
C GLY A 255 7.58 5.47 -17.69
N GLN A 256 7.77 6.09 -16.52
CA GLN A 256 8.18 7.49 -16.39
C GLN A 256 9.66 7.63 -16.01
N THR A 257 10.26 8.79 -16.28
CA THR A 257 11.59 9.16 -15.79
C THR A 257 11.69 10.67 -15.60
N LYS A 258 12.33 11.09 -14.50
CA LYS A 258 12.60 12.50 -14.20
C LYS A 258 13.96 12.65 -13.54
N THR A 259 14.71 13.66 -13.92
CA THR A 259 16.06 13.95 -13.42
C THR A 259 16.16 15.38 -12.90
N ALA A 260 17.03 15.62 -11.93
CA ALA A 260 17.39 16.92 -11.41
C ALA A 260 18.91 17.04 -11.26
N ALA A 261 19.51 18.09 -11.82
CA ALA A 261 20.96 18.32 -11.73
C ALA A 261 21.38 18.70 -10.31
N THR A 262 20.59 19.56 -9.65
CA THR A 262 20.61 19.81 -8.20
C THR A 262 19.21 19.69 -7.62
N VAL A 263 19.12 19.40 -6.32
CA VAL A 263 17.92 19.56 -5.50
C VAL A 263 18.36 20.14 -4.16
N ASP A 264 17.88 21.33 -3.85
CA ASP A 264 18.35 22.15 -2.73
C ASP A 264 17.22 22.36 -1.71
N ALA A 265 17.51 22.25 -0.42
CA ALA A 265 16.54 22.53 0.64
C ALA A 265 16.29 24.04 0.81
N ALA A 266 15.17 24.39 1.45
CA ALA A 266 14.89 25.78 1.82
C ALA A 266 16.03 26.40 2.65
N SER A 267 16.33 27.68 2.41
CA SER A 267 17.59 28.36 2.76
C SER A 267 17.94 28.47 4.25
N SER A 268 17.07 27.99 5.15
CA SER A 268 17.38 27.83 6.58
C SER A 268 18.23 26.59 6.90
N TYR A 269 18.36 25.62 5.99
CA TYR A 269 19.12 24.39 6.20
C TYR A 269 20.06 24.04 5.03
N PRO A 270 21.37 23.83 5.27
CA PRO A 270 22.37 23.55 4.22
C PRO A 270 22.37 22.08 3.78
N ALA A 271 21.22 21.59 3.31
CA ALA A 271 21.04 20.26 2.74
C ALA A 271 20.81 20.34 1.22
N HIS A 272 21.62 19.64 0.44
CA HIS A 272 21.54 19.66 -1.03
C HIS A 272 21.96 18.32 -1.65
N SER A 273 21.50 18.06 -2.87
CA SER A 273 21.80 16.86 -3.65
C SER A 273 22.15 17.20 -5.09
N LYS A 274 22.94 16.34 -5.74
CA LYS A 274 23.37 16.48 -7.14
C LYS A 274 23.15 15.19 -7.91
N ASN A 275 22.84 15.31 -9.20
CA ASN A 275 22.62 14.21 -10.14
C ASN A 275 21.59 13.20 -9.60
N VAL A 276 20.37 13.67 -9.35
CA VAL A 276 19.26 12.83 -8.88
C VAL A 276 18.44 12.36 -10.07
N SER A 277 18.15 11.06 -10.14
CA SER A 277 17.30 10.43 -11.15
C SER A 277 16.25 9.54 -10.49
N VAL A 278 15.00 9.62 -10.96
CA VAL A 278 13.94 8.66 -10.64
C VAL A 278 13.37 8.09 -11.93
N THR A 279 13.21 6.76 -11.97
CA THR A 279 12.65 6.03 -13.10
C THR A 279 11.67 4.99 -12.60
N THR A 280 10.52 4.88 -13.27
CA THR A 280 9.59 3.75 -13.18
C THR A 280 9.51 3.11 -14.56
N ALA A 281 9.61 1.80 -14.65
CA ALA A 281 9.54 1.07 -15.92
C ALA A 281 8.10 0.60 -16.20
N ALA A 282 7.89 0.05 -17.41
CA ALA A 282 6.58 -0.42 -17.88
C ALA A 282 6.17 -1.78 -17.27
N ASP A 283 7.06 -2.46 -16.55
CA ASP A 283 6.80 -3.71 -15.83
C ASP A 283 6.38 -3.47 -14.36
N GLY A 284 6.44 -2.22 -13.88
CA GLY A 284 6.21 -1.85 -12.47
C GLY A 284 7.47 -1.80 -11.62
N SER A 285 8.65 -2.11 -12.16
CA SER A 285 9.93 -1.88 -11.47
C SER A 285 10.28 -0.38 -11.40
N ALA A 286 11.18 -0.02 -10.49
CA ALA A 286 11.64 1.35 -10.31
C ALA A 286 13.14 1.41 -9.95
N SER A 287 13.77 2.53 -10.25
CA SER A 287 15.12 2.85 -9.76
C SER A 287 15.23 4.32 -9.36
N VAL A 288 16.10 4.58 -8.38
CA VAL A 288 16.45 5.93 -7.94
C VAL A 288 17.97 6.02 -7.83
N GLY A 289 18.57 7.02 -8.48
CA GLY A 289 20.00 7.33 -8.38
C GLY A 289 20.22 8.69 -7.74
N ILE A 290 21.23 8.79 -6.88
CA ILE A 290 21.73 10.05 -6.29
C ILE A 290 23.26 10.03 -6.37
N GLY A 291 23.82 10.90 -7.20
CA GLY A 291 25.29 11.03 -7.32
C GLY A 291 25.93 11.57 -6.04
N GLU A 292 25.31 12.58 -5.42
CA GLU A 292 25.75 13.17 -4.15
C GLU A 292 24.55 13.67 -3.33
N PHE A 293 24.61 13.51 -2.01
CA PHE A 293 23.83 14.29 -1.04
C PHE A 293 24.75 14.78 0.07
N THR A 294 24.60 16.04 0.47
CA THR A 294 25.42 16.70 1.50
C THR A 294 24.55 17.59 2.39
N GLN A 295 24.53 17.29 3.69
CA GLN A 295 23.98 18.11 4.77
C GLN A 295 25.11 18.42 5.77
N VAL A 296 25.58 19.67 5.78
CA VAL A 296 26.68 20.13 6.66
C VAL A 296 26.22 21.39 7.39
N PRO A 297 25.68 21.27 8.63
CA PRO A 297 25.08 22.39 9.36
C PRO A 297 26.05 23.53 9.72
N ASP A 298 27.33 23.22 9.94
CA ASP A 298 28.39 24.20 10.15
C ASP A 298 29.23 24.35 8.88
N GLN A 299 28.90 25.34 8.05
CA GLN A 299 29.67 25.64 6.84
C GLN A 299 30.84 26.61 7.05
N THR A 300 31.03 27.16 8.25
CA THR A 300 31.97 28.29 8.46
C THR A 300 33.25 27.91 9.20
N SER A 301 33.25 26.86 10.04
CA SER A 301 34.44 26.50 10.83
C SER A 301 35.54 25.74 10.09
N GLY A 302 35.33 25.38 8.81
CA GLY A 302 36.25 24.56 8.01
C GLY A 302 36.38 23.10 8.45
N VAL A 303 35.93 22.76 9.66
CA VAL A 303 35.90 21.38 10.21
C VAL A 303 34.49 20.81 10.33
N GLY A 304 33.46 21.59 9.97
CA GLY A 304 32.05 21.21 10.10
C GLY A 304 31.66 19.95 9.32
N GLU A 305 32.31 19.69 8.18
CA GLU A 305 32.11 18.45 7.40
C GLU A 305 32.55 17.17 8.14
N TYR A 306 33.38 17.28 9.18
CA TYR A 306 33.83 16.17 10.03
C TYR A 306 33.04 16.06 11.35
N ARG A 307 32.07 16.94 11.61
CA ARG A 307 31.28 16.91 12.84
C ARG A 307 30.22 15.81 12.80
N TRP A 308 29.76 15.41 13.99
CA TRP A 308 28.81 14.32 14.15
C TRP A 308 27.47 14.55 13.44
N ASN A 309 27.05 15.81 13.29
CA ASN A 309 25.81 16.21 12.63
C ASN A 309 25.94 16.47 11.11
N ALA A 310 27.11 16.17 10.52
CA ALA A 310 27.26 16.16 9.07
C ALA A 310 26.83 14.80 8.49
N LEU A 311 25.98 14.83 7.46
CA LEU A 311 25.60 13.66 6.66
C LEU A 311 26.09 13.88 5.22
N ARG A 312 26.85 12.93 4.68
CA ARG A 312 27.25 12.91 3.27
C ARG A 312 27.02 11.53 2.66
N VAL A 313 26.51 11.47 1.44
CA VAL A 313 26.18 10.22 0.73
C VAL A 313 26.61 10.33 -0.73
N TYR A 314 27.30 9.32 -1.24
CA TYR A 314 27.90 9.34 -2.59
C TYR A 314 27.52 8.09 -3.41
N GLY A 315 27.13 8.30 -4.67
CA GLY A 315 26.88 7.23 -5.64
C GLY A 315 25.77 6.24 -5.27
N LEU A 316 24.76 6.69 -4.52
CA LEU A 316 23.65 5.86 -4.05
C LEU A 316 22.74 5.46 -5.22
N ARG A 317 22.41 4.17 -5.31
CA ARG A 317 21.42 3.63 -6.25
C ARG A 317 20.49 2.65 -5.55
N LEU A 318 19.19 2.89 -5.67
CA LEU A 318 18.13 1.94 -5.36
C LEU A 318 17.63 1.32 -6.66
N SER A 319 17.42 -0.01 -6.64
CA SER A 319 16.66 -0.72 -7.66
C SER A 319 15.60 -1.57 -6.98
N VAL A 320 14.35 -1.50 -7.46
CA VAL A 320 13.18 -2.21 -6.95
C VAL A 320 12.51 -2.93 -8.12
N ALA A 321 12.34 -4.25 -8.04
CA ALA A 321 11.60 -5.01 -9.05
C ALA A 321 10.08 -4.94 -8.81
N ALA A 322 9.28 -5.41 -9.77
CA ALA A 322 7.82 -5.31 -9.73
C ALA A 322 7.13 -6.12 -8.60
N ASP A 323 7.84 -7.10 -8.01
CA ASP A 323 7.43 -7.83 -6.80
C ASP A 323 7.79 -7.09 -5.50
N GLY A 324 8.47 -5.95 -5.61
CA GLY A 324 9.00 -5.18 -4.50
C GLY A 324 10.28 -5.74 -3.89
N SER A 325 10.94 -6.74 -4.48
CA SER A 325 12.31 -7.07 -4.10
C SER A 325 13.23 -5.88 -4.42
N SER A 326 14.17 -5.55 -3.53
CA SER A 326 14.93 -4.31 -3.61
C SER A 326 16.40 -4.45 -3.22
N THR A 327 17.27 -3.77 -3.95
CA THR A 327 18.71 -3.71 -3.67
C THR A 327 19.17 -2.25 -3.63
N VAL A 328 19.96 -1.91 -2.61
CA VAL A 328 20.70 -0.65 -2.55
C VAL A 328 22.17 -0.94 -2.88
N LYS A 329 22.79 -0.05 -3.66
CA LYS A 329 24.21 -0.09 -4.02
C LYS A 329 24.81 1.31 -3.89
N PHE A 330 26.12 1.35 -3.70
CA PHE A 330 26.91 2.58 -3.69
C PHE A 330 28.09 2.42 -4.65
N ASP A 331 28.43 3.47 -5.41
CA ASP A 331 29.53 3.42 -6.38
C ASP A 331 30.92 3.17 -5.70
N ASN A 332 31.08 3.51 -4.41
CA ASN A 332 32.14 2.95 -3.55
C ASN A 332 31.64 2.71 -2.10
N ALA A 333 31.30 1.46 -1.77
CA ALA A 333 30.77 1.07 -0.45
C ALA A 333 31.67 1.43 0.75
N SER A 334 32.99 1.56 0.57
CA SER A 334 33.94 1.86 1.66
C SER A 334 33.99 3.35 2.06
N SER A 335 33.50 4.25 1.21
CA SER A 335 33.41 5.69 1.46
C SER A 335 32.07 6.25 0.96
N ALA A 336 31.01 5.48 1.15
CA ALA A 336 29.68 5.75 0.60
C ALA A 336 28.84 6.70 1.45
N VAL A 337 28.87 6.53 2.78
CA VAL A 337 28.05 7.29 3.73
C VAL A 337 28.92 7.76 4.89
N PHE A 338 28.91 9.07 5.13
CA PHE A 338 29.53 9.71 6.29
C PHE A 338 28.43 10.18 7.24
N ALA A 339 28.48 9.72 8.50
CA ALA A 339 27.55 10.11 9.57
C ALA A 339 28.24 9.97 10.94
N ASN A 340 27.81 10.75 11.95
CA ASN A 340 28.42 10.74 13.29
C ASN A 340 29.95 10.97 13.31
N GLY A 341 30.48 11.68 12.31
CA GLY A 341 31.92 11.97 12.19
C GLY A 341 32.77 10.84 11.58
N VAL A 342 32.16 9.74 11.14
CA VAL A 342 32.85 8.56 10.57
C VAL A 342 32.22 8.09 9.26
N TRP A 343 32.97 7.29 8.49
CA TRP A 343 32.41 6.54 7.37
C TRP A 343 31.71 5.28 7.88
N GLY A 344 30.42 5.15 7.59
CA GLY A 344 29.60 4.00 7.99
C GLY A 344 29.78 2.81 7.07
N ASN A 345 29.73 1.60 7.64
CA ASN A 345 29.66 0.36 6.85
C ASN A 345 28.29 0.28 6.15
N THR A 346 28.29 0.21 4.82
CA THR A 346 27.06 0.12 4.01
C THR A 346 26.62 -1.33 3.71
N ALA A 347 27.29 -2.33 4.27
CA ALA A 347 26.91 -3.74 4.20
C ALA A 347 25.95 -4.19 5.32
N THR A 348 25.43 -3.27 6.13
CA THR A 348 24.53 -3.52 7.27
C THR A 348 23.24 -2.71 7.14
N ASP A 349 22.09 -3.33 7.42
CA ASP A 349 20.75 -2.70 7.30
C ASP A 349 20.53 -1.47 8.19
N LEU A 350 21.31 -1.33 9.27
CA LEU A 350 21.27 -0.19 10.19
C LEU A 350 22.70 0.18 10.63
N TYR A 351 23.02 1.47 10.58
CA TYR A 351 24.13 2.06 11.30
C TYR A 351 23.61 2.99 12.41
N THR A 352 24.10 2.79 13.64
CA THR A 352 23.79 3.64 14.80
C THR A 352 25.03 4.39 15.24
N GLY A 353 24.96 5.73 15.26
CA GLY A 353 26.04 6.59 15.74
C GLY A 353 25.83 6.94 17.21
N LEU A 354 26.81 6.57 18.05
CA LEU A 354 26.80 6.86 19.49
C LEU A 354 27.51 8.17 19.84
N GLY A 355 27.13 8.75 20.98
CA GLY A 355 27.78 9.89 21.60
C GLY A 355 28.97 9.54 22.48
N SER A 356 29.66 10.58 22.93
CA SER A 356 30.73 10.54 23.96
C SER A 356 30.28 9.98 25.32
N ASP A 357 28.96 9.95 25.52
CA ASP A 357 28.18 9.47 26.66
C ASP A 357 27.57 8.08 26.42
N GLY A 358 27.81 7.46 25.26
CA GLY A 358 27.27 6.15 24.88
C GLY A 358 25.81 6.16 24.41
N ALA A 359 25.10 7.28 24.53
CA ALA A 359 23.73 7.44 24.03
C ALA A 359 23.69 7.45 22.49
N GLU A 360 22.62 6.91 21.89
CA GLU A 360 22.41 7.01 20.44
C GLU A 360 22.13 8.46 20.04
N ARG A 361 22.80 8.95 18.98
CA ARG A 361 22.61 10.31 18.43
C ARG A 361 22.03 10.29 17.03
N VAL A 362 22.42 9.33 16.20
CA VAL A 362 21.91 9.21 14.82
C VAL A 362 21.64 7.75 14.46
N ARG A 363 20.67 7.53 13.57
CA ARG A 363 20.42 6.24 12.91
C ARG A 363 20.40 6.42 11.40
N VAL A 364 20.97 5.45 10.69
CA VAL A 364 20.94 5.36 9.23
C VAL A 364 20.42 3.98 8.85
N HIS A 365 19.16 3.93 8.43
CA HIS A 365 18.53 2.72 7.91
C HIS A 365 18.81 2.60 6.42
N PHE A 366 19.23 1.41 5.98
CA PHE A 366 19.51 1.09 4.59
C PHE A 366 18.43 0.16 4.02
N ASN A 367 18.00 0.40 2.78
CA ASN A 367 16.99 -0.40 2.08
C ASN A 367 15.70 -0.63 2.92
N GLU A 368 15.34 0.32 3.79
CA GLU A 368 14.21 0.23 4.73
C GLU A 368 12.91 -0.12 3.98
N ARG A 369 12.07 -0.99 4.55
CA ARG A 369 10.79 -1.39 3.97
C ARG A 369 9.70 -1.30 5.03
N THR A 370 8.60 -0.63 4.71
CA THR A 370 7.39 -0.62 5.53
C THR A 370 6.20 -1.02 4.67
N THR A 371 5.40 -1.96 5.17
CA THR A 371 4.13 -2.36 4.54
C THR A 371 3.00 -1.68 5.32
N ALA A 372 2.14 -0.92 4.62
CA ALA A 372 0.98 -0.28 5.23
C ALA A 372 -0.21 -1.24 5.32
N ALA A 373 -1.23 -0.87 6.10
CA ALA A 373 -2.41 -1.71 6.36
C ALA A 373 -3.28 -1.99 5.12
N ASP A 374 -3.11 -1.21 4.04
CA ASP A 374 -3.75 -1.44 2.74
C ASP A 374 -2.98 -2.43 1.83
N GLY A 375 -1.84 -2.94 2.30
CA GLY A 375 -0.94 -3.83 1.56
C GLY A 375 0.04 -3.11 0.63
N SER A 376 0.04 -1.77 0.59
CA SER A 376 1.07 -1.00 -0.11
C SER A 376 2.43 -1.10 0.60
N VAL A 377 3.51 -0.96 -0.15
CA VAL A 377 4.88 -1.13 0.31
C VAL A 377 5.68 0.13 0.01
N THR A 378 6.21 0.77 1.04
CA THR A 378 7.21 1.84 0.92
C THR A 378 8.60 1.25 1.11
N ILE A 379 9.55 1.65 0.26
CA ILE A 379 10.96 1.25 0.30
C ILE A 379 11.82 2.53 0.27
N ASN A 380 12.69 2.72 1.27
CA ASN A 380 13.62 3.85 1.33
C ASN A 380 15.06 3.36 1.16
N ALA A 381 15.83 3.92 0.24
CA ALA A 381 17.20 3.51 -0.03
C ALA A 381 18.12 3.82 1.16
N LEU A 382 17.98 5.03 1.71
CA LEU A 382 18.61 5.47 2.94
C LEU A 382 17.66 6.39 3.71
N ARG A 383 17.49 6.17 5.01
CA ARG A 383 16.76 7.06 5.92
C ARG A 383 17.61 7.41 7.13
N TYR A 384 17.93 8.69 7.29
CA TYR A 384 18.70 9.26 8.38
C TYR A 384 17.77 9.91 9.42
N GLU A 385 17.92 9.49 10.68
CA GLU A 385 17.30 10.10 11.86
C GLU A 385 18.38 10.80 12.70
N ASP A 386 18.15 12.06 13.08
CA ASP A 386 18.87 12.72 14.17
C ASP A 386 18.03 12.63 15.45
N LEU A 387 18.47 11.79 16.38
CA LEU A 387 17.79 11.53 17.66
C LEU A 387 17.98 12.67 18.68
N THR A 388 18.86 13.63 18.38
CA THR A 388 18.97 14.87 19.18
C THR A 388 17.92 15.91 18.77
N HIS A 389 17.21 15.69 17.65
CA HIS A 389 16.27 16.62 17.03
C HIS A 389 16.86 18.03 16.74
N ALA A 390 18.18 18.14 16.59
CA ALA A 390 18.85 19.42 16.31
C ALA A 390 18.97 19.72 14.81
N ASN A 391 18.93 18.70 13.94
CA ASN A 391 19.16 18.82 12.50
C ASN A 391 18.04 18.08 11.71
N PRO A 392 17.84 18.40 10.41
CA PRO A 392 16.80 17.77 9.60
C PRO A 392 16.98 16.25 9.44
N GLY A 393 15.85 15.54 9.44
CA GLY A 393 15.75 14.15 9.00
C GLY A 393 15.76 14.08 7.47
N VAL A 394 16.43 13.06 6.92
CA VAL A 394 16.66 12.93 5.47
C VAL A 394 16.23 11.54 5.00
N THR A 395 15.47 11.47 3.91
CA THR A 395 15.19 10.21 3.21
C THR A 395 15.62 10.33 1.76
N LEU A 396 16.49 9.43 1.34
CA LEU A 396 17.05 9.33 0.00
C LEU A 396 16.44 8.10 -0.70
N GLY A 397 15.88 8.31 -1.88
CA GLY A 397 15.31 7.29 -2.76
C GLY A 397 14.15 6.53 -2.13
N THR A 398 12.95 7.09 -2.17
CA THR A 398 11.71 6.38 -1.80
C THR A 398 11.02 5.81 -3.04
N VAL A 399 10.66 4.53 -3.01
CA VAL A 399 9.72 3.90 -3.94
C VAL A 399 8.49 3.42 -3.15
N VAL A 400 7.30 3.71 -3.64
CA VAL A 400 6.03 3.19 -3.12
C VAL A 400 5.39 2.31 -4.18
N LEU A 401 5.05 1.07 -3.80
CA LEU A 401 4.32 0.11 -4.60
C LEU A 401 2.91 -0.07 -4.01
N ALA A 402 1.89 -0.03 -4.86
CA ALA A 402 0.53 -0.38 -4.47
C ALA A 402 0.42 -1.89 -4.15
N ALA A 403 -0.58 -2.26 -3.36
CA ALA A 403 -0.87 -3.67 -3.06
C ALA A 403 -1.02 -4.51 -4.36
N PRO A 404 -0.50 -5.75 -4.41
CA PRO A 404 -0.66 -6.61 -5.58
C PRO A 404 -2.14 -6.78 -5.94
N LYS A 405 -2.53 -6.32 -7.13
CA LYS A 405 -3.89 -6.49 -7.64
C LYS A 405 -4.21 -7.98 -7.69
N ALA A 406 -5.23 -8.42 -6.94
CA ALA A 406 -5.72 -9.78 -6.99
C ALA A 406 -6.09 -10.15 -8.44
N ILE A 407 -5.34 -11.08 -9.02
CA ILE A 407 -5.59 -11.61 -10.36
C ILE A 407 -6.56 -12.78 -10.18
N ALA A 408 -7.75 -12.68 -10.76
CA ALA A 408 -8.66 -13.82 -10.83
C ALA A 408 -7.98 -14.93 -11.64
N PRO A 409 -7.81 -16.16 -11.09
CA PRO A 409 -7.10 -17.22 -11.79
C PRO A 409 -7.81 -17.61 -13.08
N ALA A 410 -7.04 -17.79 -14.15
CA ALA A 410 -7.58 -18.27 -15.42
C ALA A 410 -8.09 -19.71 -15.25
N LYS A 411 -9.27 -20.01 -15.82
CA LYS A 411 -9.84 -21.37 -15.78
C LYS A 411 -8.87 -22.37 -16.44
N PRO A 412 -8.44 -23.44 -15.74
CA PRO A 412 -7.73 -24.55 -16.38
C PRO A 412 -8.58 -25.21 -17.47
N ALA A 413 -7.91 -25.81 -18.46
CA ALA A 413 -8.56 -26.58 -19.53
C ALA A 413 -9.11 -27.92 -19.01
N ASP A 414 -10.15 -28.44 -19.66
CA ASP A 414 -10.92 -29.59 -19.16
C ASP A 414 -10.32 -30.95 -19.53
N GLY A 415 -10.03 -31.78 -18.51
CA GLY A 415 -9.88 -33.25 -18.61
C GLY A 415 -8.46 -33.81 -18.85
N PRO A 416 -8.29 -35.15 -18.78
CA PRO A 416 -9.34 -36.18 -18.72
C PRO A 416 -9.27 -37.17 -17.53
N ALA A 417 -10.40 -37.85 -17.31
CA ALA A 417 -10.59 -39.18 -16.70
C ALA A 417 -10.25 -39.41 -15.20
N ASP A 418 -11.20 -40.06 -14.52
CA ASP A 418 -11.23 -40.39 -13.09
C ASP A 418 -11.15 -41.93 -12.87
N PRO A 419 -10.33 -42.43 -11.94
CA PRO A 419 -10.35 -43.83 -11.49
C PRO A 419 -11.03 -43.98 -10.11
N ASP A 420 -12.12 -44.74 -10.08
CA ASP A 420 -13.08 -44.81 -8.97
C ASP A 420 -12.60 -45.58 -7.70
N ASN A 421 -13.29 -45.32 -6.58
CA ASN A 421 -13.39 -46.05 -5.30
C ASN A 421 -12.44 -45.79 -4.11
N SER A 422 -13.11 -45.32 -3.05
CA SER A 422 -13.04 -45.80 -1.65
C SER A 422 -11.76 -45.60 -0.84
N GLY A 423 -11.52 -44.35 -0.47
CA GLY A 423 -10.88 -44.00 0.79
C GLY A 423 -11.27 -42.59 1.23
N THR A 424 -12.17 -42.44 2.21
CA THR A 424 -12.41 -41.11 2.81
C THR A 424 -11.18 -40.74 3.62
N LEU A 425 -10.31 -39.93 3.03
CA LEU A 425 -9.12 -39.40 3.69
C LEU A 425 -9.53 -38.61 4.94
N PRO A 426 -8.68 -38.58 5.98
CA PRO A 426 -8.86 -37.61 7.05
C PRO A 426 -8.80 -36.19 6.48
N ALA A 427 -9.52 -35.27 7.12
CA ALA A 427 -9.53 -33.86 6.77
C ALA A 427 -8.11 -33.26 6.87
N TRP A 428 -7.47 -32.99 5.72
CA TRP A 428 -6.12 -32.44 5.65
C TRP A 428 -6.13 -30.91 5.59
N ASN A 429 -5.32 -30.27 6.42
CA ASN A 429 -4.89 -28.88 6.28
C ASN A 429 -3.49 -28.86 5.64
N SER A 430 -3.16 -27.81 4.91
CA SER A 430 -1.91 -27.69 4.15
C SER A 430 -1.32 -26.28 4.24
N TYR A 431 -0.01 -26.16 4.43
CA TYR A 431 0.68 -24.87 4.39
C TYR A 431 2.09 -24.97 3.79
N GLY A 432 2.58 -23.87 3.22
CA GLY A 432 3.80 -23.85 2.41
C GLY A 432 5.10 -23.79 3.21
N ILE A 433 5.17 -22.94 4.23
CA ILE A 433 6.28 -22.86 5.18
C ILE A 433 5.81 -22.31 6.53
N ALA A 434 6.44 -22.76 7.61
CA ALA A 434 6.50 -22.07 8.89
C ALA A 434 7.91 -22.22 9.50
N ALA A 435 8.30 -21.30 10.39
CA ALA A 435 9.58 -21.35 11.09
C ALA A 435 9.51 -20.69 12.47
N THR A 436 10.32 -21.19 13.41
CA THR A 436 10.55 -20.61 14.74
C THR A 436 12.05 -20.50 15.04
N GLY A 437 12.41 -19.75 16.09
CA GLY A 437 13.79 -19.35 16.38
C GLY A 437 14.10 -17.93 15.86
N PRO A 438 15.37 -17.62 15.49
CA PRO A 438 15.82 -16.26 15.19
C PRO A 438 15.27 -15.68 13.87
N SER A 439 14.83 -16.53 12.94
CA SER A 439 14.15 -16.16 11.69
C SER A 439 12.71 -16.71 11.70
N PRO A 440 11.78 -16.13 12.47
CA PRO A 440 10.43 -16.65 12.60
C PRO A 440 9.58 -16.38 11.35
N VAL A 441 8.86 -17.39 10.88
CA VAL A 441 7.97 -17.32 9.71
C VAL A 441 6.62 -17.93 10.07
N ARG A 442 5.54 -17.15 9.96
CA ARG A 442 4.17 -17.65 10.17
C ARG A 442 3.78 -18.66 9.08
N PRO A 443 2.85 -19.59 9.32
CA PRO A 443 2.30 -20.47 8.27
C PRO A 443 1.81 -19.68 7.05
N VAL A 444 2.50 -19.78 5.91
CA VAL A 444 2.14 -19.07 4.67
C VAL A 444 1.37 -20.00 3.71
N ALA A 445 0.41 -19.43 2.97
CA ALA A 445 -0.50 -20.13 2.07
C ALA A 445 -1.19 -21.32 2.77
N VAL A 446 -1.95 -21.03 3.82
CA VAL A 446 -2.76 -22.03 4.52
C VAL A 446 -4.02 -22.31 3.71
N SER A 447 -4.25 -23.58 3.37
CA SER A 447 -5.56 -24.10 2.97
C SER A 447 -6.05 -25.08 4.03
N ARG A 448 -7.26 -24.87 4.51
CA ARG A 448 -7.90 -25.70 5.54
C ARG A 448 -8.76 -26.78 4.90
N ALA A 449 -9.00 -27.85 5.65
CA ALA A 449 -10.03 -28.81 5.29
C ALA A 449 -11.41 -28.16 5.37
N THR A 450 -12.11 -28.12 4.24
CA THR A 450 -13.49 -27.66 4.18
C THR A 450 -14.38 -28.59 5.02
N ALA A 451 -15.15 -28.01 5.94
CA ALA A 451 -16.02 -28.81 6.80
C ALA A 451 -17.02 -29.60 5.96
N GLN A 452 -17.18 -30.90 6.24
CA GLN A 452 -18.11 -31.77 5.51
C GLN A 452 -19.51 -31.14 5.44
N PRO A 453 -20.20 -31.19 4.28
CA PRO A 453 -21.55 -30.64 4.16
C PRO A 453 -22.47 -31.28 5.19
N GLN A 454 -23.04 -30.45 6.08
CA GLN A 454 -24.05 -30.90 7.03
C GLN A 454 -25.23 -31.50 6.26
N LYS A 455 -25.85 -32.55 6.82
CA LYS A 455 -26.94 -33.30 6.16
C LYS A 455 -28.24 -32.50 6.07
N SER A 456 -28.31 -31.51 5.17
CA SER A 456 -29.54 -30.81 4.81
C SER A 456 -29.46 -30.23 3.39
N VAL A 457 -30.60 -30.22 2.71
CA VAL A 457 -30.83 -29.74 1.32
C VAL A 457 -30.15 -30.55 0.22
N LYS A 458 -30.98 -31.10 -0.68
CA LYS A 458 -30.60 -31.94 -1.83
C LYS A 458 -30.15 -31.10 -3.04
N ALA A 459 -29.15 -30.23 -2.84
CA ALA A 459 -28.45 -29.55 -3.92
C ALA A 459 -27.22 -30.38 -4.35
N LEU A 460 -26.86 -30.33 -5.63
CA LEU A 460 -25.66 -31.02 -6.14
C LEU A 460 -24.42 -30.18 -5.82
N ALA A 461 -23.98 -30.21 -4.56
CA ALA A 461 -22.82 -29.47 -4.11
C ALA A 461 -21.54 -30.01 -4.76
N THR A 462 -20.87 -29.17 -5.55
CA THR A 462 -19.49 -29.40 -5.98
C THR A 462 -18.59 -29.59 -4.75
N PRO A 463 -17.58 -30.48 -4.79
CA PRO A 463 -16.61 -30.58 -3.72
C PRO A 463 -15.97 -29.22 -3.43
N ALA A 464 -16.02 -28.79 -2.18
CA ALA A 464 -15.41 -27.54 -1.77
C ALA A 464 -13.89 -27.75 -1.66
N GLU A 465 -13.17 -27.29 -2.68
CA GLU A 465 -11.71 -27.18 -2.67
C GLU A 465 -11.33 -25.83 -2.05
N GLU A 466 -10.49 -25.83 -1.02
CA GLU A 466 -9.84 -24.62 -0.50
C GLU A 466 -8.39 -24.62 -0.99
N SER A 467 -7.98 -23.56 -1.67
CA SER A 467 -6.67 -23.46 -2.32
C SER A 467 -6.07 -22.08 -2.10
N ALA A 468 -4.81 -22.04 -1.68
CA ALA A 468 -4.09 -20.83 -1.31
C ALA A 468 -2.71 -20.77 -1.98
N SER A 469 -2.21 -19.57 -2.25
CA SER A 469 -0.91 -19.39 -2.89
C SER A 469 -0.22 -18.13 -2.42
N ALA A 470 1.11 -18.15 -2.38
CA ALA A 470 1.94 -16.98 -2.15
C ALA A 470 3.12 -16.98 -3.16
N PRO A 471 3.39 -15.86 -3.87
CA PRO A 471 4.50 -15.81 -4.82
C PRO A 471 5.86 -15.96 -4.11
N THR A 472 5.95 -15.46 -2.87
CA THR A 472 7.09 -15.64 -1.97
C THR A 472 6.63 -15.82 -0.51
N ALA A 473 7.48 -16.44 0.31
CA ALA A 473 7.34 -16.55 1.76
C ALA A 473 8.74 -16.57 2.40
N GLY A 474 8.87 -16.23 3.69
CA GLY A 474 10.18 -16.21 4.34
C GLY A 474 10.31 -15.26 5.53
N ASP A 475 11.55 -15.09 6.01
CA ASP A 475 11.92 -14.15 7.10
C ASP A 475 12.08 -12.70 6.63
N GLY A 476 11.66 -12.43 5.39
CA GLY A 476 11.56 -11.10 4.78
C GLY A 476 12.92 -10.51 4.41
N LYS A 477 13.63 -9.99 5.41
CA LYS A 477 14.87 -9.21 5.23
C LYS A 477 16.12 -9.87 5.78
N ALA A 478 16.01 -10.65 6.85
CA ALA A 478 17.15 -11.38 7.38
C ALA A 478 17.73 -12.36 6.33
N GLY A 479 16.91 -12.79 5.37
CA GLY A 479 17.32 -13.51 4.17
C GLY A 479 17.75 -14.95 4.46
N GLN A 480 17.59 -15.40 5.70
CA GLN A 480 17.93 -16.75 6.14
C GLN A 480 16.84 -17.74 5.77
N ILE A 481 15.63 -17.28 5.44
CA ILE A 481 14.54 -18.12 4.96
C ILE A 481 13.86 -17.41 3.78
N ALA A 482 14.01 -17.95 2.58
CA ALA A 482 13.39 -17.43 1.36
C ALA A 482 12.76 -18.56 0.54
N VAL A 483 11.47 -18.41 0.24
CA VAL A 483 10.65 -19.40 -0.46
C VAL A 483 9.96 -18.72 -1.64
N GLY A 484 9.89 -19.40 -2.79
CA GLY A 484 9.23 -18.93 -4.00
C GLY A 484 8.20 -19.91 -4.52
N SER A 485 7.16 -19.38 -5.18
CA SER A 485 6.06 -20.14 -5.81
C SER A 485 5.43 -21.17 -4.87
N VAL A 486 4.81 -20.67 -3.80
CA VAL A 486 4.09 -21.48 -2.83
C VAL A 486 2.65 -21.66 -3.28
N THR A 487 2.18 -22.91 -3.37
CA THR A 487 0.79 -23.26 -3.69
C THR A 487 0.34 -24.44 -2.84
N THR A 488 -0.84 -24.33 -2.22
CA THR A 488 -1.45 -25.38 -1.41
C THR A 488 -2.90 -25.59 -1.81
N THR A 489 -3.39 -26.81 -1.63
CA THR A 489 -4.78 -27.20 -1.90
C THR A 489 -5.27 -28.22 -0.87
N SER A 490 -6.55 -28.12 -0.49
CA SER A 490 -7.23 -29.11 0.33
C SER A 490 -8.63 -29.40 -0.21
N SER A 491 -9.01 -30.68 -0.23
CA SER A 491 -10.28 -31.16 -0.74
C SER A 491 -10.70 -32.46 -0.04
N ALA A 492 -11.93 -32.91 -0.27
CA ALA A 492 -12.44 -34.18 0.27
C ALA A 492 -11.73 -35.45 -0.30
N THR A 493 -10.95 -35.33 -1.38
CA THR A 493 -10.30 -36.47 -2.07
C THR A 493 -8.76 -36.42 -2.05
N GLY A 494 -8.17 -35.34 -1.53
CA GLY A 494 -6.72 -35.17 -1.44
C GLY A 494 -6.31 -33.75 -1.03
N ALA A 495 -5.03 -33.59 -0.72
CA ALA A 495 -4.42 -32.29 -0.41
C ALA A 495 -3.01 -32.21 -0.98
N SER A 496 -2.52 -31.00 -1.23
CA SER A 496 -1.17 -30.77 -1.71
C SER A 496 -0.52 -29.52 -1.10
N ALA A 497 0.80 -29.57 -0.96
CA ALA A 497 1.63 -28.42 -0.63
C ALA A 497 2.85 -28.42 -1.56
N THR A 498 3.02 -27.33 -2.31
CA THR A 498 4.08 -27.15 -3.30
C THR A 498 4.90 -25.91 -2.95
N VAL A 499 6.21 -26.04 -3.02
CA VAL A 499 7.21 -24.99 -2.84
C VAL A 499 8.14 -25.02 -4.05
N GLY A 500 7.94 -24.09 -4.98
CA GLY A 500 8.71 -24.06 -6.24
C GLY A 500 10.21 -23.79 -6.03
N GLN A 501 10.56 -23.00 -5.02
CA GLN A 501 11.93 -22.83 -4.55
C GLN A 501 11.96 -22.69 -3.03
N LEU A 502 12.88 -23.40 -2.37
CA LEU A 502 13.19 -23.25 -0.94
C LEU A 502 14.68 -22.89 -0.82
N ARG A 503 15.01 -21.77 -0.18
CA ARG A 503 16.39 -21.41 0.16
C ARG A 503 16.49 -21.03 1.64
N LEU A 504 17.41 -21.68 2.35
CA LEU A 504 17.68 -21.42 3.77
C LEU A 504 19.16 -21.09 4.00
N TYR A 505 19.43 -20.19 4.95
CA TYR A 505 20.74 -19.78 5.45
C TYR A 505 21.81 -19.59 4.34
N PRO A 506 21.54 -18.73 3.32
CA PRO A 506 22.38 -18.64 2.14
C PRO A 506 23.77 -18.06 2.46
N GLY A 507 24.82 -18.66 1.88
CA GLY A 507 26.21 -18.29 2.15
C GLY A 507 26.80 -18.86 3.45
N THR A 508 26.08 -19.76 4.15
CA THR A 508 26.56 -20.46 5.35
C THR A 508 26.92 -21.92 5.05
N THR A 509 27.60 -22.56 6.00
CA THR A 509 27.84 -24.02 6.03
C THR A 509 26.56 -24.87 5.97
N VAL A 510 25.40 -24.29 6.33
CA VAL A 510 24.11 -24.98 6.42
C VAL A 510 23.14 -24.56 5.31
N GLU A 511 23.62 -23.94 4.23
CA GLU A 511 22.77 -23.50 3.12
C GLU A 511 21.95 -24.67 2.51
N VAL A 512 20.64 -24.45 2.40
CA VAL A 512 19.71 -25.31 1.67
C VAL A 512 19.21 -24.57 0.43
N SER A 513 19.09 -25.27 -0.69
CA SER A 513 18.52 -24.75 -1.94
C SER A 513 17.82 -25.88 -2.69
N LEU A 514 16.51 -26.03 -2.51
CA LEU A 514 15.68 -27.07 -3.15
C LEU A 514 14.70 -26.47 -4.17
N LYS A 515 14.31 -27.28 -5.16
CA LYS A 515 13.38 -26.90 -6.24
C LYS A 515 12.15 -27.79 -6.27
N ASN A 516 10.99 -27.20 -6.58
CA ASN A 516 9.70 -27.88 -6.75
C ASN A 516 9.44 -28.98 -5.70
N LEU A 517 9.65 -28.64 -4.43
CA LEU A 517 9.36 -29.51 -3.30
C LEU A 517 7.84 -29.66 -3.19
N LEU A 518 7.34 -30.86 -3.45
CA LEU A 518 5.94 -31.22 -3.45
C LEU A 518 5.67 -32.26 -2.38
N VAL A 519 4.61 -32.06 -1.60
CA VAL A 519 3.93 -33.10 -0.81
C VAL A 519 2.50 -33.21 -1.33
N LYS A 520 2.05 -34.42 -1.64
CA LYS A 520 0.68 -34.68 -2.13
C LYS A 520 0.08 -35.91 -1.46
N ALA A 521 -1.05 -35.72 -0.76
CA ALA A 521 -1.88 -36.78 -0.21
C ALA A 521 -3.01 -37.13 -1.18
N THR A 522 -3.21 -38.42 -1.40
CA THR A 522 -4.26 -39.01 -2.25
C THR A 522 -4.83 -40.25 -1.59
N GLY A 523 -5.95 -40.79 -2.08
CA GLY A 523 -6.58 -42.01 -1.54
C GLY A 523 -5.66 -43.24 -1.46
N THR A 524 -4.56 -43.26 -2.22
CA THR A 524 -3.56 -44.34 -2.26
C THR A 524 -2.33 -44.10 -1.38
N GLY A 525 -2.17 -42.91 -0.77
CA GLY A 525 -1.05 -42.57 0.10
C GLY A 525 -0.53 -41.14 -0.06
N VAL A 526 0.62 -40.86 0.56
CA VAL A 526 1.33 -39.57 0.47
C VAL A 526 2.62 -39.74 -0.34
N VAL A 527 2.81 -38.87 -1.33
CA VAL A 527 4.02 -38.79 -2.16
C VAL A 527 4.75 -37.49 -1.85
N VAL A 528 6.08 -37.56 -1.71
CA VAL A 528 6.95 -36.39 -1.58
C VAL A 528 8.01 -36.44 -2.68
N SER A 529 8.28 -35.31 -3.33
CA SER A 529 9.24 -35.21 -4.43
C SER A 529 9.87 -33.82 -4.53
N SER A 530 11.00 -33.73 -5.23
CA SER A 530 11.67 -32.47 -5.56
C SER A 530 12.39 -32.59 -6.92
N ASP A 531 12.61 -31.47 -7.61
CA ASP A 531 13.50 -31.37 -8.78
C ASP A 531 14.99 -31.33 -8.39
N GLY A 532 15.31 -31.74 -7.17
CA GLY A 532 16.66 -31.77 -6.60
C GLY A 532 17.13 -30.40 -6.11
N GLY A 533 18.42 -30.33 -5.78
CA GLY A 533 19.02 -29.14 -5.18
C GLY A 533 20.25 -29.44 -4.35
N THR A 534 20.47 -28.66 -3.29
CA THR A 534 21.51 -28.88 -2.28
C THR A 534 20.99 -28.73 -0.85
N VAL A 535 21.58 -29.47 0.08
CA VAL A 535 21.35 -29.39 1.52
C VAL A 535 22.71 -29.44 2.21
N ALA A 536 23.11 -28.34 2.88
CA ALA A 536 24.45 -28.18 3.46
C ALA A 536 25.59 -28.59 2.49
N GLY A 537 25.52 -28.09 1.25
CA GLY A 537 26.46 -28.39 0.17
C GLY A 537 26.37 -29.80 -0.44
N ARG A 538 25.64 -30.75 0.16
CA ARG A 538 25.39 -32.09 -0.42
C ARG A 538 24.30 -32.01 -1.49
N PRO A 539 24.48 -32.58 -2.69
CA PRO A 539 23.46 -32.56 -3.74
C PRO A 539 22.30 -33.51 -3.41
N LEU A 540 21.07 -33.06 -3.65
CA LEU A 540 19.86 -33.88 -3.65
C LEU A 540 19.47 -34.20 -5.11
N ALA A 541 19.23 -35.48 -5.41
CA ALA A 541 18.75 -35.93 -6.71
C ALA A 541 17.28 -35.54 -6.94
N ALA A 542 16.90 -35.32 -8.20
CA ALA A 542 15.51 -35.10 -8.58
C ALA A 542 14.71 -36.42 -8.53
N GLY A 543 13.45 -36.35 -8.11
CA GLY A 543 12.51 -37.48 -8.07
C GLY A 543 11.75 -37.60 -6.74
N THR A 544 11.20 -38.78 -6.50
CA THR A 544 10.49 -39.13 -5.25
C THR A 544 11.48 -39.29 -4.11
N ILE A 545 11.17 -38.67 -2.96
CA ILE A 545 11.98 -38.73 -1.73
C ILE A 545 11.41 -39.82 -0.83
N ALA A 546 12.25 -40.75 -0.37
CA ALA A 546 11.84 -41.80 0.56
C ALA A 546 11.45 -41.21 1.94
N PRO A 547 10.46 -41.78 2.65
CA PRO A 547 10.11 -41.34 4.00
C PRO A 547 11.33 -41.32 4.93
N ASP A 548 11.36 -40.33 5.82
CA ASP A 548 12.44 -40.10 6.79
C ASP A 548 13.85 -40.02 6.17
N THR A 549 14.00 -39.43 4.98
CA THR A 549 15.32 -39.22 4.37
C THR A 549 16.11 -38.18 5.17
N ARG A 550 17.02 -38.64 6.04
CA ARG A 550 17.82 -37.79 6.94
C ARG A 550 19.12 -37.35 6.27
N ILE A 551 19.47 -36.07 6.42
CA ILE A 551 20.72 -35.50 5.90
C ILE A 551 21.50 -34.92 7.09
N GLU A 552 22.63 -35.55 7.39
CA GLU A 552 23.57 -35.06 8.41
C GLU A 552 24.32 -33.83 7.89
N VAL A 553 24.51 -32.83 8.76
CA VAL A 553 25.28 -31.61 8.48
C VAL A 553 26.57 -31.62 9.30
N PRO A 554 27.74 -31.92 8.68
CA PRO A 554 28.99 -32.16 9.42
C PRO A 554 29.41 -30.95 10.28
N GLY A 555 29.78 -31.23 11.53
CA GLY A 555 30.31 -30.21 12.46
C GLY A 555 29.24 -29.30 13.10
N THR A 556 27.95 -29.61 12.96
CA THR A 556 26.84 -28.85 13.56
C THR A 556 25.89 -29.76 14.34
N THR A 557 24.97 -29.16 15.10
CA THR A 557 23.84 -29.86 15.75
C THR A 557 22.55 -29.88 14.92
N ILE A 558 22.61 -29.40 13.67
CA ILE A 558 21.46 -29.27 12.78
C ILE A 558 21.06 -30.64 12.18
N ARG A 559 19.80 -31.01 12.40
CA ARG A 559 19.15 -32.20 11.85
C ARG A 559 18.21 -31.80 10.73
N VAL A 560 18.50 -32.23 9.49
CA VAL A 560 17.58 -32.08 8.35
C VAL A 560 16.94 -33.43 8.01
N VAL A 561 15.62 -33.42 7.81
CA VAL A 561 14.86 -34.58 7.30
C VAL A 561 13.94 -34.13 6.17
N LEU A 562 13.87 -34.95 5.13
CA LEU A 562 12.96 -34.80 4.01
C LEU A 562 11.91 -35.93 4.06
N ASN A 563 10.66 -35.62 3.72
CA ASN A 563 9.53 -36.55 3.86
C ASN A 563 9.43 -37.15 5.28
N GLU A 564 9.52 -36.31 6.32
CA GLU A 564 9.34 -36.79 7.70
C GLU A 564 7.84 -36.99 7.97
N GLN A 565 7.47 -38.19 8.42
CA GLN A 565 6.07 -38.56 8.65
C GLN A 565 5.83 -38.86 10.13
N SER A 566 5.15 -37.95 10.82
CA SER A 566 4.76 -38.14 12.22
C SER A 566 3.30 -38.53 12.34
N ARG A 567 3.00 -39.40 13.31
CA ARG A 567 1.63 -39.73 13.74
C ARG A 567 1.52 -39.60 15.26
N ASN A 568 0.55 -38.81 15.71
CA ASN A 568 0.24 -38.62 17.12
C ASN A 568 -1.21 -39.06 17.37
N GLY A 569 -1.40 -40.29 17.84
CA GLY A 569 -2.73 -40.91 17.92
C GLY A 569 -3.38 -41.02 16.54
N SER A 570 -4.49 -40.31 16.34
CA SER A 570 -5.18 -40.20 15.04
C SER A 570 -4.64 -39.10 14.14
N GLU A 571 -3.85 -38.15 14.65
CA GLU A 571 -3.29 -37.07 13.86
C GLU A 571 -2.10 -37.55 13.03
N VAL A 572 -2.00 -37.09 11.79
CA VAL A 572 -0.86 -37.35 10.90
C VAL A 572 -0.35 -36.03 10.35
N THR A 573 0.97 -35.84 10.39
CA THR A 573 1.65 -34.69 9.78
C THR A 573 2.80 -35.19 8.91
N VAL A 574 2.88 -34.68 7.69
CA VAL A 574 3.97 -34.94 6.74
C VAL A 574 4.65 -33.62 6.41
N HIS A 575 5.96 -33.55 6.66
CA HIS A 575 6.81 -32.43 6.29
C HIS A 575 7.62 -32.81 5.05
N GLY A 576 7.46 -32.06 3.96
CA GLY A 576 8.30 -32.23 2.76
C GLY A 576 9.76 -31.96 3.08
N PHE A 577 10.01 -30.94 3.90
CA PHE A 577 11.29 -30.59 4.49
C PHE A 577 11.09 -30.19 5.97
N HIS A 578 12.00 -30.61 6.84
CA HIS A 578 12.07 -30.21 8.25
C HIS A 578 13.56 -30.04 8.65
N LEU A 579 13.91 -28.88 9.21
CA LEU A 579 15.24 -28.58 9.77
C LEU A 579 15.08 -28.20 11.24
N THR A 580 15.88 -28.81 12.12
CA THR A 580 15.85 -28.57 13.57
C THR A 580 17.25 -28.37 14.13
N ASP A 581 17.39 -27.42 15.06
CA ASP A 581 18.58 -27.23 15.88
C ASP A 581 18.20 -26.76 17.29
N ALA A 582 17.83 -27.73 18.14
CA ALA A 582 17.37 -27.47 19.50
C ALA A 582 18.49 -27.04 20.47
N SER A 583 19.77 -27.23 20.10
CA SER A 583 20.93 -27.00 20.96
C SER A 583 21.87 -25.88 20.51
N GLY A 584 21.77 -25.43 19.25
CA GLY A 584 22.46 -24.25 18.73
C GLY A 584 21.53 -23.05 18.62
N LEU A 585 20.89 -22.89 17.45
CA LEU A 585 20.11 -21.71 17.09
C LEU A 585 18.68 -21.68 17.68
N ALA A 586 18.24 -22.74 18.35
CA ALA A 586 16.85 -22.94 18.79
C ALA A 586 15.84 -22.71 17.65
N THR A 587 16.18 -23.21 16.45
CA THR A 587 15.38 -23.02 15.24
C THR A 587 14.72 -24.32 14.78
N ASP A 588 13.52 -24.17 14.25
CA ASP A 588 12.70 -25.20 13.61
C ASP A 588 12.14 -24.57 12.32
N VAL A 589 12.34 -25.22 11.18
CA VAL A 589 11.86 -24.76 9.86
C VAL A 589 11.20 -25.92 9.14
N VAL A 590 9.91 -25.79 8.85
CA VAL A 590 9.10 -26.81 8.15
C VAL A 590 8.51 -26.26 6.87
N ALA A 591 8.68 -26.97 5.75
CA ALA A 591 8.20 -26.56 4.43
C ALA A 591 7.50 -27.70 3.67
N ALA A 592 6.53 -27.30 2.84
CA ALA A 592 5.54 -28.15 2.17
C ALA A 592 4.89 -29.14 3.16
N VAL A 593 4.00 -28.64 4.02
CA VAL A 593 3.43 -29.41 5.13
C VAL A 593 1.97 -29.78 4.84
N LEU A 594 1.64 -31.05 5.05
CA LEU A 594 0.26 -31.54 5.18
C LEU A 594 0.04 -32.03 6.63
N THR A 595 -1.05 -31.64 7.26
CA THR A 595 -1.41 -32.13 8.61
C THR A 595 -2.92 -32.32 8.76
N THR A 596 -3.34 -33.37 9.47
CA THR A 596 -4.74 -33.55 9.87
C THR A 596 -5.09 -32.80 11.16
N ALA A 597 -4.08 -32.22 11.85
CA ALA A 597 -4.29 -31.37 13.02
C ALA A 597 -4.84 -29.99 12.60
N ALA A 598 -5.53 -29.32 13.51
CA ALA A 598 -6.11 -27.99 13.23
C ALA A 598 -5.01 -26.91 13.14
N VAL A 599 -4.88 -26.26 11.98
CA VAL A 599 -3.98 -25.10 11.81
C VAL A 599 -4.68 -23.84 12.37
N PRO A 600 -4.10 -23.14 13.36
CA PRO A 600 -4.75 -22.00 14.01
C PRO A 600 -5.21 -20.90 13.04
N ALA A 601 -6.27 -20.18 13.43
CA ALA A 601 -6.57 -18.87 12.89
C ALA A 601 -5.76 -17.79 13.64
N ASP A 602 -5.63 -16.59 13.06
CA ASP A 602 -4.81 -15.49 13.60
C ASP A 602 -5.29 -15.02 14.99
N THR A 603 -4.81 -15.71 16.00
CA THR A 603 -4.85 -15.36 17.42
C THR A 603 -3.42 -15.53 17.92
N ALA A 604 -2.79 -14.44 18.32
CA ALA A 604 -1.40 -14.47 18.74
C ALA A 604 -1.28 -15.25 20.06
N PRO A 605 -0.38 -16.26 20.15
CA PRO A 605 0.22 -16.58 21.43
C PRO A 605 0.88 -15.31 21.96
N PRO A 606 0.78 -14.99 23.27
CA PRO A 606 1.57 -13.90 23.82
C PRO A 606 3.05 -14.22 23.60
N LEU A 607 3.81 -13.24 23.11
CA LEU A 607 5.28 -13.32 23.10
C LEU A 607 5.76 -13.26 24.56
N THR A 608 5.78 -14.39 25.25
CA THR A 608 6.53 -14.55 26.50
C THR A 608 8.02 -14.38 26.18
N PRO A 609 8.70 -13.34 26.67
CA PRO A 609 10.14 -13.24 26.50
C PRO A 609 10.81 -14.42 27.19
N ALA A 610 11.88 -14.96 26.59
CA ALA A 610 12.80 -15.81 27.34
C ALA A 610 13.32 -15.00 28.54
N SER A 611 13.32 -15.62 29.73
CA SER A 611 13.47 -14.88 31.00
C SER A 611 14.77 -14.09 31.07
N THR A 612 14.67 -12.78 31.33
CA THR A 612 15.82 -11.87 31.41
C THR A 612 16.73 -12.20 32.59
N GLY A 613 17.88 -12.82 32.30
CA GLY A 613 19.07 -12.65 33.13
C GLY A 613 19.59 -11.19 33.00
N PRO A 614 20.16 -10.58 34.04
CA PRO A 614 20.65 -9.20 33.94
C PRO A 614 21.89 -9.13 33.03
N GLY A 615 21.80 -8.42 31.91
CA GLY A 615 22.97 -8.03 31.11
C GLY A 615 23.00 -8.41 29.62
N GLY A 616 21.95 -9.03 29.05
CA GLY A 616 21.94 -9.41 27.63
C GLY A 616 20.61 -9.11 26.93
N ILE A 617 20.62 -8.16 25.99
CA ILE A 617 19.55 -8.02 24.99
C ILE A 617 20.04 -8.69 23.70
N LEU A 618 19.41 -9.79 23.32
CA LEU A 618 19.70 -10.48 22.07
C LEU A 618 18.96 -9.78 20.92
N VAL A 619 19.72 -9.11 20.06
CA VAL A 619 19.23 -8.55 18.80
C VAL A 619 19.12 -9.68 17.76
N PRO A 620 18.02 -9.78 16.98
CA PRO A 620 17.95 -10.71 15.85
C PRO A 620 19.07 -10.41 14.85
N GLY A 621 19.96 -11.37 14.63
CA GLY A 621 21.15 -11.21 13.81
C GLY A 621 21.32 -12.34 12.80
N ALA A 622 21.86 -12.02 11.63
CA ALA A 622 22.27 -13.01 10.64
C ALA A 622 23.42 -13.89 11.20
N LEU A 623 23.51 -15.13 10.69
CA LEU A 623 24.58 -16.05 11.07
C LEU A 623 25.93 -15.57 10.54
N ALA A 624 26.99 -15.86 11.29
CA ALA A 624 28.34 -15.80 10.77
C ALA A 624 28.54 -16.86 9.65
N PRO A 625 29.51 -16.69 8.73
CA PRO A 625 29.71 -17.63 7.62
C PRO A 625 30.02 -19.09 8.03
N ASP A 626 30.45 -19.32 9.27
CA ASP A 626 30.67 -20.66 9.82
C ASP A 626 29.39 -21.34 10.35
N GLY A 627 28.26 -20.62 10.35
CA GLY A 627 26.95 -21.06 10.83
C GLY A 627 26.61 -20.67 12.27
N LYS A 628 27.46 -19.92 12.98
CA LYS A 628 27.24 -19.56 14.39
C LYS A 628 26.52 -18.22 14.58
N SER A 629 25.85 -18.09 15.72
CA SER A 629 25.26 -16.82 16.18
C SER A 629 26.34 -15.87 16.73
N PRO A 630 26.27 -14.55 16.48
CA PRO A 630 27.18 -13.56 17.09
C PRO A 630 27.13 -13.50 18.62
N ALA A 631 26.03 -13.95 19.23
CA ALA A 631 25.82 -13.90 20.68
C ALA A 631 26.43 -15.13 21.39
N GLY A 632 27.77 -15.17 21.52
CA GLY A 632 28.42 -16.37 22.08
C GLY A 632 29.93 -16.31 22.31
N MET A 633 30.50 -15.19 22.77
CA MET A 633 31.90 -15.13 23.22
C MET A 633 32.09 -14.37 24.53
N SER A 634 31.75 -15.05 25.64
CA SER A 634 32.31 -14.76 26.95
C SER A 634 33.31 -15.86 27.30
N ASP A 635 34.61 -15.61 27.11
CA ASP A 635 35.56 -15.60 28.25
C ASP A 635 37.04 -15.34 27.88
N THR A 636 37.66 -14.48 28.70
CA THR A 636 39.10 -14.40 29.06
C THR A 636 40.19 -14.37 27.96
N GLY A 637 40.92 -13.24 27.85
CA GLY A 637 42.03 -13.14 26.87
C GLY A 637 42.94 -11.89 26.87
N SER A 638 43.21 -11.26 28.02
CA SER A 638 44.34 -10.33 28.30
C SER A 638 44.76 -9.23 27.27
N SER A 639 44.54 -7.97 27.66
CA SER A 639 45.50 -6.85 27.58
C SER A 639 46.20 -6.47 26.25
N ALA A 640 45.82 -5.32 25.68
CA ALA A 640 46.75 -4.20 25.43
C ALA A 640 46.02 -2.88 25.15
N LEU A 641 46.53 -1.77 25.68
CA LEU A 641 46.15 -0.40 25.30
C LEU A 641 47.10 0.15 24.23
N ALA A 642 46.60 1.05 23.38
CA ALA A 642 47.42 2.01 22.66
C ALA A 642 46.77 3.41 22.78
N SER A 643 47.26 4.21 23.73
CA SER A 643 46.69 5.54 24.03
C SER A 643 47.66 6.69 23.74
N THR A 644 47.29 7.53 22.79
CA THR A 644 47.75 8.92 22.63
C THR A 644 46.53 9.69 22.11
N GLY A 645 45.94 10.67 22.79
CA GLY A 645 46.54 11.72 23.62
C GLY A 645 46.43 13.05 22.86
N SER A 646 45.91 14.16 23.39
CA SER A 646 45.59 14.47 24.80
C SER A 646 44.58 15.62 24.90
N THR A 647 43.85 15.71 26.02
CA THR A 647 43.29 16.98 26.53
C THR A 647 43.67 17.15 28.01
N ALA A 648 43.70 18.39 28.49
CA ALA A 648 44.40 18.75 29.72
C ALA A 648 43.54 18.71 30.99
N THR A 649 44.19 18.46 32.13
CA THR A 649 43.66 18.68 33.49
C THR A 649 44.50 19.73 34.22
N PRO A 650 43.89 20.71 34.91
CA PRO A 650 44.60 21.65 35.77
C PRO A 650 44.77 21.10 37.19
N GLY A 651 45.96 21.26 37.78
CA GLY A 651 46.24 20.93 39.18
C GLY A 651 47.60 21.51 39.61
N LEU A 652 47.62 22.25 40.72
CA LEU A 652 48.85 22.85 41.25
C LEU A 652 49.65 21.82 42.07
N LEU A 653 50.99 21.90 42.05
CA LEU A 653 51.80 22.41 43.16
C LEU A 653 53.32 22.35 42.89
N VAL A 654 54.00 23.48 43.18
CA VAL A 654 55.38 23.66 43.68
C VAL A 654 56.51 22.72 43.19
N GLY A 655 57.51 23.31 42.51
CA GLY A 655 58.85 22.76 42.34
C GLY A 655 59.79 23.78 41.68
N ALA A 656 61.00 24.01 42.23
CA ALA A 656 61.93 25.04 41.74
C ALA A 656 63.03 24.47 40.82
N GLY A 657 63.49 25.24 39.83
CA GLY A 657 64.58 24.86 38.93
C GLY A 657 65.09 26.06 38.11
N LEU A 658 66.40 26.31 38.16
CA LEU A 658 67.05 27.56 37.71
C LEU A 658 67.71 27.42 36.31
N LEU A 659 67.99 28.56 35.66
CA LEU A 659 68.99 28.76 34.57
C LEU A 659 68.71 28.18 33.15
N VAL A 660 69.36 28.63 32.05
CA VAL A 660 69.68 30.01 31.55
C VAL A 660 70.21 29.95 30.09
N ALA A 661 70.30 31.13 29.43
CA ALA A 661 71.12 31.47 28.22
C ALA A 661 70.66 31.08 26.79
N ALA A 662 70.76 32.11 25.92
CA ALA A 662 71.17 32.16 24.49
C ALA A 662 70.48 31.27 23.42
N GLY A 663 70.32 31.73 22.16
CA GLY A 663 70.53 33.07 21.59
C GLY A 663 71.01 33.09 20.13
N THR A 664 70.55 34.07 19.33
CA THR A 664 71.00 34.42 17.94
C THR A 664 70.81 33.35 16.83
N GLY A 665 70.59 33.67 15.55
CA GLY A 665 70.24 34.97 14.93
C GLY A 665 70.38 34.99 13.38
N ILE A 666 69.65 35.93 12.74
CA ILE A 666 69.97 36.63 11.46
C ILE A 666 70.26 35.81 10.17
N ALA A 667 69.34 35.89 9.18
CA ALA A 667 69.55 36.17 7.73
C ALA A 667 68.28 35.75 6.95
N VAL A 668 67.58 36.51 6.08
CA VAL A 668 67.82 37.71 5.23
C VAL A 668 68.52 37.44 3.89
N PHE A 669 67.72 37.16 2.85
CA PHE A 669 67.83 37.72 1.48
C PHE A 669 66.40 37.69 0.88
N ARG A 670 65.76 38.80 0.46
CA ARG A 670 65.91 39.52 -0.84
C ARG A 670 65.85 38.56 -2.05
N ARG A 671 65.10 38.84 -3.13
CA ARG A 671 65.04 40.15 -3.83
C ARG A 671 63.95 40.25 -4.94
N ARG A 672 63.04 41.25 -4.86
CA ARG A 672 62.43 42.05 -6.00
C ARG A 672 61.61 41.32 -7.12
N ARG A 673 60.68 41.95 -7.88
CA ARG A 673 59.86 43.21 -7.83
C ARG A 673 58.85 43.21 -9.02
N ARG A 674 57.94 44.22 -9.05
CA ARG A 674 56.97 44.60 -10.13
C ARG A 674 55.69 43.74 -10.13
N SER A 675 54.44 44.23 -10.09
CA SER A 675 53.83 45.57 -10.36
C SER A 675 53.76 45.96 -11.85
N GLY A 676 52.58 46.17 -12.48
CA GLY A 676 51.20 46.18 -11.96
C GLY A 676 50.11 46.17 -13.06
N PRO A 677 48.82 46.44 -12.71
CA PRO A 677 47.63 46.45 -13.59
C PRO A 677 47.44 47.84 -14.30
N PRO A 678 46.33 48.19 -15.03
CA PRO A 678 45.03 47.53 -15.29
C PRO A 678 44.80 47.25 -16.81
N THR A 679 43.65 47.29 -17.52
CA THR A 679 42.31 47.94 -17.37
C THR A 679 41.21 47.22 -18.21
N GLN A 680 40.07 47.88 -18.45
CA GLN A 680 38.86 47.41 -19.19
C GLN A 680 39.04 47.39 -20.72
N ASP A 681 38.37 46.46 -21.39
CA ASP A 681 37.11 46.69 -22.14
C ASP A 681 36.23 45.42 -22.04
#